data_AF-A0A2G7G1I6-F1
#
_entry.id   AF-A0A2G7G1I6-F1
#
_cell.length_a   1.000
_cell.length_b   1.000
_cell.length_c   1.000
_cell.angle_alpha   90.00
_cell.angle_beta   90.00
_cell.angle_gamma   90.00
#
_symmetry.space_group_name_H-M   'P 1'
#
loop_
_entity.id
_entity.type
_entity.pdbx_description
1 polymer ?
#
loop_
_entity_poly.entity_id
_entity_poly.type
_entity_poly.pdbx_seq_one_letter_code
_entity_poly.pdbx_strand_id
1 'polypeptide(L)'
;MQGRMLISALSRGSAPLGRRAFQSFLNCNARHQLRFQPIDCRSLSTLPNLPLFRALQDHDKSSLAVVHSASSRSFTYGNLVADVVRAKERLLECAGGQQDGLAGERIAFLAENSYDYVVTLLSILAIDAIALPLSPAFPVGELKYIMDNSQAKVLVATENSDQVSLQDLVQESRGGMMLYTSGTTNRPKGVLIPQSALTAQAASLLEAWKYSPEDRLLHLLPLHHIHGTVNAIVTPILAGSSIEFMFPFNTDAVWKRLAAPFFPTSSASKITFLTAVPTIYNRLLSSFPGLSPEVQEAAKKGIAPENLRLNISGSAALPTPTKQAWQDLSNGNVLLERFGMTEVGMAISCGLDFADRVDGSVGWALPSVEARLVDTETNEVIQPGEEYDANGREREGEIQLRGPTIFREYWANEKATKEAFVDSDDGKSKWFKTGDVATRRVVEHAGKGTSGDWAQGPMYFIQGRLSVDIIKTGGEKVSALEVERELLSLPQVSEAAVVGLPSEQWGQKVAAVVVLDAEKAANTGRNGKPWGALDMRRALKDRLANYKMPQEMKVLNGPIPRNAMGKVTRGFQYDLDTRSLCGTPATGNGPAGGNYSGRHPRLTTYKCTSQNGCTRQNTSVVLDAATHFIHKKGTQTSCTNSNGLDTSICPDKQTCADNCVVDGITDYASYGVQTKNDTLTLHQYLQTGNETKSVSPRVYLLAEDGENYSMLQLLNQEFTFDVDASTLVCGMNGALYLSEMEASGGKSSLNQAGAKYGTGYCDAQCYTTPWINGEGNTESVGSCCQEMDIWEANARATGLTPHPCNTTGLYECSGSGCGDSGVCDKSGCGFNPYGLGAKDYYGYGLKVNTNETFTVVTQFLTSDNTTSGQLSEIRRLYIQNGQVIQNAAVTSGGKTVDSITKDFCSGEGSAFNRLGGLEEMGHALGRGMVLALSVWNDAGSFMQWLDGGSAGPCSATEGDPALIEKLYPDTHVKFSKIRWGDIGSTYRH
;
A
#
# COMPACT_ATOMS: atom_id res chain seq x y z
N MET A 1 -2.45 -4.59 22.55
CA MET A 1 -3.68 -3.80 22.26
C MET A 1 -4.38 -4.24 20.98
N GLN A 2 -3.70 -4.30 19.83
CA GLN A 2 -4.33 -4.63 18.53
C GLN A 2 -5.13 -5.94 18.50
N GLY A 3 -4.70 -7.02 19.19
CA GLY A 3 -5.49 -8.25 19.30
C GLY A 3 -6.90 -8.02 19.88
N ARG A 4 -7.02 -7.21 20.94
CA ARG A 4 -8.32 -6.82 21.51
C ARG A 4 -9.10 -5.88 20.60
N MET A 5 -8.44 -5.02 19.81
CA MET A 5 -9.11 -4.21 18.78
C MET A 5 -9.64 -5.07 17.63
N LEU A 6 -8.89 -6.06 17.14
CA LEU A 6 -9.32 -6.98 16.09
C LEU A 6 -10.51 -7.83 16.55
N ILE A 7 -10.46 -8.38 17.77
CA ILE A 7 -11.58 -9.08 18.40
C ILE A 7 -12.79 -8.14 18.58
N SER A 8 -12.58 -6.89 18.98
CA SER A 8 -13.65 -5.88 19.09
C SER A 8 -14.20 -5.38 17.74
N ALA A 9 -13.45 -5.53 16.64
CA ALA A 9 -13.88 -5.13 15.30
C ALA A 9 -14.67 -6.26 14.62
N LEU A 10 -14.21 -7.51 14.76
CA LEU A 10 -14.89 -8.70 14.21
C LEU A 10 -16.24 -8.97 14.90
N SER A 11 -16.40 -8.59 16.18
CA SER A 11 -17.62 -8.82 16.95
C SER A 11 -18.74 -7.79 16.73
N ARG A 12 -18.52 -6.71 15.96
CA ARG A 12 -19.44 -5.56 15.86
C ARG A 12 -20.13 -5.36 14.51
N GLY A 13 -19.93 -6.25 13.53
CA GLY A 13 -20.49 -6.08 12.18
C GLY A 13 -21.16 -7.33 11.60
N SER A 14 -22.49 -7.43 11.69
CA SER A 14 -23.33 -8.17 10.73
C SER A 14 -24.85 -8.03 10.99
N ALA A 15 -25.62 -7.88 9.92
CA ALA A 15 -27.09 -7.98 9.85
C ALA A 15 -27.49 -8.50 8.44
N PRO A 16 -28.74 -8.92 8.17
CA PRO A 16 -29.18 -10.25 8.55
C PRO A 16 -29.45 -11.20 7.36
N LEU A 17 -28.54 -11.29 6.37
CA LEU A 17 -28.58 -12.30 5.30
C LEU A 17 -27.43 -13.30 5.44
N GLY A 18 -27.40 -14.03 6.56
CA GLY A 18 -26.29 -14.93 6.89
C GLY A 18 -26.34 -15.59 8.27
N ARG A 19 -27.53 -15.86 8.83
CA ARG A 19 -27.74 -16.45 10.17
C ARG A 19 -27.18 -17.90 10.38
N ARG A 20 -26.25 -18.36 9.54
CA ARG A 20 -25.61 -19.68 9.61
C ARG A 20 -24.08 -19.70 9.42
N ALA A 21 -23.41 -18.56 9.20
CA ALA A 21 -22.00 -18.54 8.77
C ALA A 21 -21.00 -17.84 9.71
N PHE A 22 -21.44 -17.11 10.75
CA PHE A 22 -20.56 -16.36 11.67
C PHE A 22 -20.98 -16.53 13.14
N GLN A 23 -20.80 -17.74 13.69
CA GLN A 23 -20.87 -18.01 15.13
C GLN A 23 -19.81 -19.05 15.55
N SER A 24 -18.55 -18.62 15.64
CA SER A 24 -17.51 -19.37 16.36
C SER A 24 -16.35 -18.48 16.81
N PHE A 25 -16.42 -17.99 18.05
CA PHE A 25 -15.25 -17.56 18.84
C PHE A 25 -15.11 -18.54 20.01
N LEU A 26 -13.88 -18.90 20.38
CA LEU A 26 -13.62 -19.98 21.36
C LEU A 26 -12.82 -19.46 22.56
N ASN A 27 -13.19 -19.93 23.76
CA ASN A 27 -12.32 -19.89 24.94
C ASN A 27 -12.05 -21.27 25.48
N CYS A 28 -10.89 -21.37 26.13
CA CYS A 28 -10.72 -22.13 27.36
C CYS A 28 -10.60 -21.17 28.56
N ASN A 29 -11.71 -20.87 29.24
CA ASN A 29 -11.70 -20.05 30.45
C ASN A 29 -11.47 -20.93 31.70
N ALA A 30 -10.26 -21.48 31.83
CA ALA A 30 -9.84 -22.28 32.98
C ALA A 30 -8.82 -21.52 33.85
N ARG A 31 -9.31 -20.86 34.92
CA ARG A 31 -8.45 -20.18 35.91
C ARG A 31 -7.67 -21.19 36.76
N HIS A 32 -6.53 -21.65 36.25
CA HIS A 32 -5.44 -22.13 37.10
C HIS A 32 -4.17 -21.34 36.79
N GLN A 33 -3.61 -20.73 37.85
CA GLN A 33 -2.27 -20.17 37.83
C GLN A 33 -1.28 -21.26 37.38
N LEU A 34 -0.27 -20.88 36.61
CA LEU A 34 0.84 -21.75 36.20
C LEU A 34 1.58 -22.31 37.45
N ARG A 35 1.11 -23.45 37.97
CA ARG A 35 1.85 -24.31 38.88
C ARG A 35 2.25 -25.57 38.14
N PHE A 36 3.51 -25.60 37.74
CA PHE A 36 4.14 -26.75 37.10
C PHE A 36 4.05 -27.98 38.01
N GLN A 37 3.45 -29.05 37.52
CA GLN A 37 3.61 -30.40 38.06
C GLN A 37 4.15 -31.33 36.96
N PRO A 38 5.06 -32.27 37.29
CA PRO A 38 5.64 -33.18 36.31
C PRO A 38 4.61 -34.23 35.85
N ILE A 39 4.67 -34.60 34.57
CA ILE A 39 3.82 -35.63 33.96
C ILE A 39 4.64 -36.90 33.69
N ASP A 40 4.02 -38.05 33.91
CA ASP A 40 4.58 -39.39 33.74
C ASP A 40 4.90 -39.72 32.25
N CYS A 41 5.92 -40.54 32.01
CA CYS A 41 6.55 -40.78 30.70
C CYS A 41 5.68 -41.53 29.65
N ARG A 42 4.38 -41.75 29.91
CA ARG A 42 3.53 -42.63 29.09
C ARG A 42 2.74 -41.94 27.95
N SER A 43 2.71 -40.60 27.85
CA SER A 43 1.83 -39.89 26.88
C SER A 43 2.50 -39.41 25.57
N LEU A 44 3.72 -39.84 25.26
CA LEU A 44 4.48 -39.36 24.09
C LEU A 44 3.94 -39.81 22.71
N SER A 45 2.85 -40.57 22.66
CA SER A 45 2.27 -41.19 21.45
C SER A 45 1.17 -40.36 20.75
N THR A 46 1.02 -39.07 21.05
CA THR A 46 -0.11 -38.23 20.60
C THR A 46 0.17 -37.30 19.40
N LEU A 47 1.42 -37.17 18.96
CA LEU A 47 1.78 -36.39 17.76
C LEU A 47 1.56 -37.22 16.47
N PRO A 48 1.18 -36.61 15.34
CA PRO A 48 0.90 -37.34 14.11
C PRO A 48 2.20 -37.83 13.45
N ASN A 49 2.12 -38.94 12.71
CA ASN A 49 3.28 -39.64 12.12
C ASN A 49 3.88 -38.95 10.86
N LEU A 50 3.99 -37.62 10.88
CA LEU A 50 4.55 -36.82 9.80
C LEU A 50 6.04 -36.54 10.06
N PRO A 51 6.87 -36.31 9.02
CA PRO A 51 8.33 -36.23 9.18
C PRO A 51 8.79 -35.17 10.20
N LEU A 52 8.16 -33.99 10.21
CA LEU A 52 8.46 -32.92 11.17
C LEU A 52 8.26 -33.33 12.63
N PHE A 53 7.19 -34.08 12.93
CA PHE A 53 6.89 -34.49 14.31
C PHE A 53 7.65 -35.75 14.74
N ARG A 54 8.01 -36.63 13.80
CA ARG A 54 8.98 -37.70 14.06
C ARG A 54 10.33 -37.13 14.49
N ALA A 55 10.90 -36.21 13.70
CA ALA A 55 12.13 -35.51 14.06
C ALA A 55 12.03 -34.85 15.46
N LEU A 56 10.94 -34.11 15.71
CA LEU A 56 10.67 -33.47 17.00
C LEU A 56 10.62 -34.47 18.18
N GLN A 57 10.15 -35.70 17.98
CA GLN A 57 10.12 -36.78 18.99
C GLN A 57 11.47 -37.47 19.17
N ASP A 58 12.27 -37.57 18.11
CA ASP A 58 13.54 -38.29 18.04
C ASP A 58 14.74 -37.46 18.54
N HIS A 59 14.64 -36.13 18.53
CA HIS A 59 15.67 -35.24 19.09
C HIS A 59 15.86 -35.40 20.61
N ASP A 60 17.07 -35.11 21.11
CA ASP A 60 17.35 -35.14 22.55
C ASP A 60 16.50 -34.11 23.31
N LYS A 61 15.69 -34.63 24.23
CA LYS A 61 14.77 -33.85 25.07
C LYS A 61 15.48 -32.89 26.03
N SER A 62 16.77 -33.11 26.33
CA SER A 62 17.58 -32.21 27.15
C SER A 62 18.16 -31.03 26.35
N SER A 63 18.29 -31.18 25.04
CA SER A 63 18.87 -30.19 24.15
C SER A 63 17.99 -28.95 23.98
N LEU A 64 18.63 -27.80 23.82
CA LEU A 64 17.99 -26.49 23.74
C LEU A 64 17.26 -26.31 22.39
N ALA A 65 15.95 -26.05 22.41
CA ALA A 65 15.17 -25.79 21.21
C ALA A 65 15.00 -24.29 20.94
N VAL A 66 14.57 -23.52 21.95
CA VAL A 66 14.24 -22.09 21.78
C VAL A 66 14.76 -21.25 22.94
N VAL A 67 15.31 -20.09 22.61
CA VAL A 67 15.62 -18.99 23.54
C VAL A 67 14.83 -17.75 23.12
N HIS A 68 14.20 -17.09 24.08
CA HIS A 68 13.57 -15.78 23.88
C HIS A 68 14.39 -14.72 24.61
N SER A 69 15.29 -14.04 23.87
CA SER A 69 16.35 -13.19 24.46
C SER A 69 15.77 -12.02 25.25
N ALA A 70 14.63 -11.46 24.84
CA ALA A 70 13.98 -10.34 25.54
C ALA A 70 13.47 -10.69 26.94
N SER A 71 13.21 -11.98 27.24
CA SER A 71 12.81 -12.43 28.58
C SER A 71 13.83 -13.37 29.24
N SER A 72 14.99 -13.57 28.63
CA SER A 72 16.00 -14.56 29.05
C SER A 72 15.44 -15.96 29.34
N ARG A 73 14.37 -16.37 28.65
CA ARG A 73 13.73 -17.70 28.83
C ARG A 73 14.31 -18.68 27.82
N SER A 74 14.62 -19.90 28.27
CA SER A 74 15.09 -21.01 27.44
C SER A 74 14.17 -22.23 27.60
N PHE A 75 13.99 -22.98 26.51
CA PHE A 75 13.11 -24.14 26.43
C PHE A 75 13.82 -25.26 25.66
N THR A 76 13.79 -26.48 26.20
CA THR A 76 14.37 -27.67 25.57
C THR A 76 13.41 -28.31 24.57
N TYR A 77 13.89 -29.24 23.75
CA TYR A 77 13.02 -30.09 22.92
C TYR A 77 12.01 -30.88 23.75
N GLY A 78 12.38 -31.30 24.96
CA GLY A 78 11.46 -31.92 25.92
C GLY A 78 10.35 -30.99 26.40
N ASN A 79 10.64 -29.69 26.59
CA ASN A 79 9.59 -28.69 26.83
C ASN A 79 8.71 -28.53 25.59
N LEU A 80 9.32 -28.36 24.42
CA LEU A 80 8.63 -28.09 23.16
C LEU A 80 7.65 -29.20 22.78
N VAL A 81 8.07 -30.47 22.82
CA VAL A 81 7.17 -31.62 22.60
C VAL A 81 6.00 -31.60 23.57
N ALA A 82 6.26 -31.40 24.86
CA ALA A 82 5.22 -31.43 25.89
C ALA A 82 4.24 -30.25 25.78
N ASP A 83 4.71 -29.06 25.41
CA ASP A 83 3.86 -27.88 25.19
C ASP A 83 3.09 -27.96 23.87
N VAL A 84 3.67 -28.50 22.80
CA VAL A 84 2.96 -28.76 21.53
C VAL A 84 1.85 -29.78 21.73
N VAL A 85 2.08 -30.87 22.49
CA VAL A 85 1.03 -31.84 22.84
C VAL A 85 -0.08 -31.16 23.66
N ARG A 86 0.25 -30.41 24.70
CA ARG A 86 -0.76 -29.68 25.51
C ARG A 86 -1.55 -28.64 24.70
N ALA A 87 -0.88 -27.91 23.81
CA ALA A 87 -1.52 -26.91 22.96
C ALA A 87 -2.40 -27.58 21.89
N LYS A 88 -1.96 -28.70 21.32
CA LYS A 88 -2.72 -29.55 20.41
C LYS A 88 -4.02 -30.04 21.09
N GLU A 89 -3.90 -30.63 22.27
CA GLU A 89 -5.03 -31.11 23.07
C GLU A 89 -6.02 -29.96 23.35
N ARG A 90 -5.54 -28.80 23.80
CA ARG A 90 -6.38 -27.61 24.02
C ARG A 90 -7.07 -27.09 22.77
N LEU A 91 -6.42 -27.11 21.60
CA LEU A 91 -7.05 -26.70 20.34
C LEU A 91 -8.20 -27.65 19.97
N LEU A 92 -8.01 -28.96 20.15
CA LEU A 92 -9.05 -29.97 19.94
C LEU A 92 -10.19 -29.83 20.97
N GLU A 93 -9.87 -29.65 22.25
CA GLU A 93 -10.85 -29.37 23.33
C GLU A 93 -11.69 -28.14 23.02
N CYS A 94 -11.06 -27.02 22.65
CA CYS A 94 -11.73 -25.80 22.18
C CYS A 94 -12.70 -26.09 21.02
N ALA A 95 -12.30 -26.94 20.07
CA ALA A 95 -13.15 -27.34 18.94
C ALA A 95 -14.21 -28.42 19.27
N GLY A 96 -14.40 -28.76 20.54
CA GLY A 96 -15.41 -29.74 20.98
C GLY A 96 -14.90 -31.17 21.17
N GLY A 97 -13.58 -31.36 21.25
CA GLY A 97 -12.93 -32.63 21.61
C GLY A 97 -12.87 -33.68 20.48
N GLN A 98 -13.29 -33.34 19.27
CA GLN A 98 -13.24 -34.26 18.12
C GLN A 98 -11.83 -34.28 17.51
N GLN A 99 -11.28 -35.48 17.32
CA GLN A 99 -9.88 -35.69 16.94
C GLN A 99 -9.50 -35.05 15.58
N ASP A 100 -10.46 -34.95 14.66
CA ASP A 100 -10.32 -34.38 13.31
C ASP A 100 -11.08 -33.04 13.11
N GLY A 101 -11.68 -32.45 14.15
CA GLY A 101 -12.67 -31.35 14.02
C GLY A 101 -12.13 -30.02 13.42
N LEU A 102 -10.80 -29.90 13.31
CA LEU A 102 -10.09 -28.76 12.75
C LEU A 102 -9.20 -29.12 11.53
N ALA A 103 -9.21 -30.38 11.08
CA ALA A 103 -8.38 -30.83 9.96
C ALA A 103 -8.75 -30.09 8.66
N GLY A 104 -7.79 -29.39 8.07
CA GLY A 104 -7.97 -28.53 6.89
C GLY A 104 -8.55 -27.16 7.14
N GLU A 105 -8.85 -26.82 8.39
CA GLU A 105 -9.44 -25.53 8.72
C GLU A 105 -8.35 -24.47 8.89
N ARG A 106 -8.64 -23.25 8.41
CA ARG A 106 -7.70 -22.13 8.56
C ARG A 106 -7.77 -21.65 10.01
N ILE A 107 -6.66 -21.78 10.74
CA ILE A 107 -6.49 -21.25 12.09
C ILE A 107 -5.58 -20.03 11.99
N ALA A 108 -6.19 -18.85 12.06
CA ALA A 108 -5.48 -17.61 12.21
C ALA A 108 -4.81 -17.57 13.59
N PHE A 109 -3.59 -17.06 13.70
CA PHE A 109 -2.99 -16.84 15.00
C PHE A 109 -2.16 -15.56 15.07
N LEU A 110 -2.27 -14.86 16.19
CA LEU A 110 -1.54 -13.63 16.48
C LEU A 110 -0.70 -13.86 17.73
N ALA A 111 0.56 -14.22 17.53
CA ALA A 111 1.55 -14.45 18.58
C ALA A 111 2.79 -13.58 18.36
N GLU A 112 3.46 -13.19 19.43
CA GLU A 112 4.75 -12.49 19.38
C GLU A 112 5.85 -13.44 18.88
N ASN A 113 6.96 -12.87 18.38
CA ASN A 113 8.12 -13.65 17.91
C ASN A 113 8.86 -14.33 19.09
N SER A 114 8.28 -15.41 19.61
CA SER A 114 8.70 -16.09 20.83
C SER A 114 8.47 -17.61 20.73
N TYR A 115 8.81 -18.33 21.82
CA TYR A 115 8.46 -19.74 21.99
C TYR A 115 6.95 -20.02 21.81
N ASP A 116 6.09 -19.10 22.22
CA ASP A 116 4.63 -19.27 22.13
C ASP A 116 4.17 -19.34 20.66
N TYR A 117 4.83 -18.62 19.74
CA TYR A 117 4.59 -18.75 18.30
C TYR A 117 4.99 -20.14 17.79
N VAL A 118 6.14 -20.66 18.20
CA VAL A 118 6.62 -21.99 17.77
C VAL A 118 5.68 -23.09 18.23
N VAL A 119 5.27 -23.05 19.51
CA VAL A 119 4.27 -23.96 20.08
C VAL A 119 2.94 -23.86 19.33
N THR A 120 2.45 -22.64 19.05
CA THR A 120 1.18 -22.42 18.33
C THR A 120 1.24 -22.94 16.89
N LEU A 121 2.29 -22.64 16.14
CA LEU A 121 2.47 -23.11 14.77
C LEU A 121 2.50 -24.65 14.72
N LEU A 122 3.32 -25.27 15.57
CA LEU A 122 3.46 -26.72 15.60
C LEU A 122 2.19 -27.42 16.09
N SER A 123 1.43 -26.85 17.03
CA SER A 123 0.18 -27.47 17.50
C SER A 123 -0.94 -27.42 16.46
N ILE A 124 -1.05 -26.32 15.69
CA ILE A 124 -1.96 -26.22 14.52
C ILE A 124 -1.57 -27.25 13.44
N LEU A 125 -0.28 -27.39 13.15
CA LEU A 125 0.21 -28.42 12.22
C LEU A 125 0.05 -29.85 12.77
N ALA A 126 -0.04 -30.05 14.09
CA ALA A 126 -0.18 -31.36 14.74
C ALA A 126 -1.64 -31.87 14.79
N ILE A 127 -2.61 -31.01 14.46
CA ILE A 127 -4.04 -31.33 14.24
C ILE A 127 -4.44 -31.30 12.75
N ASP A 128 -3.45 -31.29 11.84
CA ASP A 128 -3.68 -31.23 10.38
C ASP A 128 -4.48 -29.99 9.93
N ALA A 129 -4.38 -28.88 10.66
CA ALA A 129 -5.01 -27.61 10.29
C ALA A 129 -4.07 -26.73 9.44
N ILE A 130 -4.63 -25.68 8.83
CA ILE A 130 -3.88 -24.69 8.04
C ILE A 130 -3.53 -23.51 8.93
N ALA A 131 -2.25 -23.37 9.28
CA ALA A 131 -1.74 -22.26 10.07
C ALA A 131 -1.71 -20.96 9.26
N LEU A 132 -2.35 -19.90 9.77
CA LEU A 132 -2.38 -18.57 9.17
C LEU A 132 -1.76 -17.56 10.16
N PRO A 133 -0.44 -17.34 10.15
CA PRO A 133 0.20 -16.38 11.03
C PRO A 133 -0.16 -14.95 10.63
N LEU A 134 -0.73 -14.21 11.58
CA LEU A 134 -1.01 -12.78 11.49
C LEU A 134 0.13 -11.99 12.14
N SER A 135 0.30 -10.72 11.72
CA SER A 135 1.29 -9.82 12.32
C SER A 135 0.65 -8.62 13.00
N PRO A 136 1.07 -8.23 14.21
CA PRO A 136 0.71 -6.94 14.80
C PRO A 136 1.18 -5.74 13.95
N ALA A 137 2.17 -5.93 13.07
CA ALA A 137 2.66 -4.89 12.16
C ALA A 137 1.72 -4.63 10.97
N PHE A 138 0.74 -5.49 10.70
CA PHE A 138 -0.22 -5.27 9.63
C PHE A 138 -1.29 -4.24 10.05
N PRO A 139 -1.69 -3.31 9.17
CA PRO A 139 -2.83 -2.44 9.39
C PRO A 139 -4.11 -3.24 9.69
N VAL A 140 -5.01 -2.69 10.50
CA VAL A 140 -6.25 -3.38 10.90
C VAL A 140 -7.12 -3.74 9.69
N GLY A 141 -7.14 -2.90 8.64
CA GLY A 141 -7.83 -3.20 7.38
C GLY A 141 -7.24 -4.40 6.63
N GLU A 142 -5.91 -4.56 6.63
CA GLU A 142 -5.23 -5.71 6.03
C GLU A 142 -5.47 -6.99 6.85
N LEU A 143 -5.41 -6.90 8.19
CA LEU A 143 -5.78 -8.00 9.08
C LEU A 143 -7.24 -8.44 8.89
N LYS A 144 -8.17 -7.49 8.76
CA LYS A 144 -9.58 -7.78 8.47
C LYS A 144 -9.74 -8.47 7.12
N TYR A 145 -9.12 -7.95 6.06
CA TYR A 145 -9.14 -8.56 4.73
C TYR A 145 -8.58 -9.99 4.76
N ILE A 146 -7.46 -10.23 5.46
CA ILE A 146 -6.87 -11.57 5.61
C ILE A 146 -7.84 -12.51 6.33
N MET A 147 -8.48 -12.07 7.43
CA MET A 147 -9.47 -12.87 8.16
C MET A 147 -10.70 -13.21 7.30
N ASP A 148 -11.27 -12.21 6.63
CA ASP A 148 -12.47 -12.36 5.81
C ASP A 148 -12.21 -13.23 4.55
N ASN A 149 -11.05 -13.06 3.88
CA ASN A 149 -10.69 -13.81 2.68
C ASN A 149 -10.25 -15.25 2.97
N SER A 150 -9.47 -15.47 4.03
CA SER A 150 -9.04 -16.82 4.44
C SER A 150 -10.18 -17.67 5.00
N GLN A 151 -11.27 -17.02 5.41
CA GLN A 151 -12.39 -17.65 6.12
C GLN A 151 -11.88 -18.43 7.35
N ALA A 152 -11.00 -17.83 8.14
CA ALA A 152 -10.40 -18.49 9.30
C ALA A 152 -11.47 -18.91 10.33
N LYS A 153 -11.52 -20.20 10.65
CA LYS A 153 -12.52 -20.80 11.57
C LYS A 153 -12.22 -20.53 13.03
N VAL A 154 -10.93 -20.36 13.36
CA VAL A 154 -10.44 -20.08 14.71
C VAL A 154 -9.40 -18.97 14.63
N LEU A 155 -9.45 -18.01 15.56
CA LEU A 155 -8.39 -17.03 15.81
C LEU A 155 -7.75 -17.35 17.17
N VAL A 156 -6.50 -17.79 17.17
CA VAL A 156 -5.69 -17.98 18.37
C VAL A 156 -4.94 -16.68 18.67
N ALA A 157 -5.38 -15.96 19.70
CA ALA A 157 -4.67 -14.81 20.24
C ALA A 157 -4.31 -15.07 21.70
N THR A 158 -3.16 -14.60 22.15
CA THR A 158 -2.74 -14.67 23.54
C THR A 158 -3.48 -13.64 24.43
N GLU A 159 -4.81 -13.79 24.60
CA GLU A 159 -5.67 -13.46 25.78
C GLU A 159 -7.22 -13.43 25.51
N ASN A 160 -7.97 -14.41 26.07
CA ASN A 160 -9.39 -14.48 26.57
C ASN A 160 -10.65 -13.85 25.85
N SER A 161 -11.66 -14.67 25.43
CA SER A 161 -13.17 -14.58 25.67
C SER A 161 -14.04 -15.65 24.90
N ASP A 162 -15.31 -15.97 25.31
CA ASP A 162 -15.96 -17.33 25.20
C ASP A 162 -16.93 -17.78 24.05
N GLN A 163 -16.72 -19.06 23.63
CA GLN A 163 -17.59 -20.22 23.20
C GLN A 163 -18.54 -20.31 21.95
N VAL A 164 -18.74 -21.59 21.50
CA VAL A 164 -19.79 -22.24 20.60
C VAL A 164 -19.40 -22.49 19.10
N SER A 165 -19.80 -23.53 18.32
CA SER A 165 -19.99 -25.02 18.51
C SER A 165 -20.26 -25.84 17.18
N LEU A 166 -20.11 -27.19 17.21
CA LEU A 166 -20.71 -28.30 16.36
C LEU A 166 -20.13 -28.77 14.97
N GLN A 167 -19.78 -30.08 14.93
CA GLN A 167 -20.02 -31.17 13.93
C GLN A 167 -19.20 -31.38 12.61
N ASP A 168 -18.27 -32.36 12.67
CA ASP A 168 -18.22 -33.65 11.91
C ASP A 168 -18.02 -33.78 10.37
N LEU A 169 -16.78 -34.15 9.91
CA LEU A 169 -16.39 -35.44 9.23
C LEU A 169 -15.14 -35.41 8.26
N VAL A 170 -14.01 -35.96 8.76
CA VAL A 170 -12.94 -36.86 8.18
C VAL A 170 -12.42 -36.77 6.72
N GLN A 171 -11.08 -36.94 6.59
CA GLN A 171 -10.22 -37.54 5.52
C GLN A 171 -9.31 -36.70 4.58
N GLU A 172 -8.14 -37.29 4.29
CA GLU A 172 -6.86 -36.74 3.76
C GLU A 172 -6.19 -35.66 4.62
N SER A 173 -4.85 -35.52 4.50
CA SER A 173 -4.09 -34.48 5.21
C SER A 173 -4.34 -33.14 4.52
N ARG A 174 -5.18 -32.32 5.13
CA ARG A 174 -5.64 -31.03 4.62
C ARG A 174 -4.80 -29.87 5.18
N GLY A 175 -3.89 -30.14 6.11
CA GLY A 175 -3.09 -29.16 6.83
C GLY A 175 -1.95 -28.51 6.05
N GLY A 176 -1.41 -27.42 6.61
CA GLY A 176 -0.34 -26.66 6.00
C GLY A 176 -0.19 -25.26 6.57
N MET A 177 0.28 -24.31 5.77
CA MET A 177 0.37 -22.90 6.12
C MET A 177 -0.21 -22.03 5.00
N MET A 178 -0.91 -20.96 5.37
CA MET A 178 -1.35 -19.92 4.45
C MET A 178 -0.63 -18.61 4.77
N LEU A 179 -0.01 -17.99 3.77
CA LEU A 179 0.69 -16.72 3.90
C LEU A 179 0.18 -15.74 2.84
N TYR A 180 -0.14 -14.50 3.25
CA TYR A 180 -0.58 -13.48 2.30
C TYR A 180 0.60 -12.72 1.70
N THR A 181 0.56 -12.54 0.38
CA THR A 181 1.58 -11.78 -0.38
C THR A 181 0.98 -10.51 -0.95
N SER A 182 1.63 -9.37 -0.76
CA SER A 182 1.24 -8.06 -1.30
C SER A 182 1.49 -7.95 -2.82
N GLY A 183 0.92 -8.87 -3.60
CA GLY A 183 1.20 -9.05 -5.03
C GLY A 183 0.91 -7.80 -5.87
N THR A 184 1.39 -7.80 -7.12
CA THR A 184 1.31 -6.68 -8.09
C THR A 184 -0.11 -6.22 -8.47
N THR A 185 -1.13 -6.82 -7.87
CA THR A 185 -2.57 -6.59 -8.10
C THR A 185 -3.26 -5.78 -7.00
N ASN A 186 -2.51 -4.98 -6.24
CA ASN A 186 -2.93 -4.11 -5.11
C ASN A 186 -3.59 -4.79 -3.89
N ARG A 187 -4.32 -5.90 -4.03
CA ARG A 187 -4.85 -6.70 -2.90
C ARG A 187 -3.96 -7.91 -2.59
N PRO A 188 -3.68 -8.24 -1.32
CA PRO A 188 -2.85 -9.39 -0.98
C PRO A 188 -3.45 -10.75 -1.40
N LYS A 189 -2.62 -11.70 -1.86
CA LYS A 189 -3.05 -13.06 -2.25
C LYS A 189 -2.69 -14.07 -1.18
N GLY A 190 -3.64 -14.88 -0.71
CA GLY A 190 -3.37 -15.99 0.20
C GLY A 190 -2.70 -17.16 -0.52
N VAL A 191 -1.44 -17.44 -0.22
CA VAL A 191 -0.67 -18.57 -0.78
C VAL A 191 -0.86 -19.79 0.13
N LEU A 192 -1.52 -20.84 -0.36
CA LEU A 192 -1.73 -22.08 0.40
C LEU A 192 -0.58 -23.09 0.15
N ILE A 193 0.20 -23.37 1.20
CA ILE A 193 1.36 -24.25 1.17
C ILE A 193 1.05 -25.51 1.99
N PRO A 194 0.87 -26.70 1.37
CA PRO A 194 0.61 -27.95 2.08
C PRO A 194 1.75 -28.33 3.04
N GLN A 195 1.44 -29.08 4.09
CA GLN A 195 2.47 -29.55 5.04
C GLN A 195 3.55 -30.45 4.40
N SER A 196 3.20 -31.17 3.33
CA SER A 196 4.15 -31.89 2.47
C SER A 196 5.14 -30.95 1.79
N ALA A 197 4.68 -29.82 1.26
CA ALA A 197 5.53 -28.81 0.63
C ALA A 197 6.41 -28.09 1.65
N LEU A 198 5.90 -27.75 2.84
CA LEU A 198 6.72 -27.21 3.94
C LEU A 198 7.83 -28.18 4.36
N THR A 199 7.51 -29.48 4.42
CA THR A 199 8.49 -30.53 4.76
C THR A 199 9.53 -30.67 3.65
N ALA A 200 9.12 -30.65 2.38
CA ALA A 200 10.03 -30.71 1.24
C ALA A 200 10.96 -29.48 1.15
N GLN A 201 10.42 -28.28 1.39
CA GLN A 201 11.20 -27.04 1.48
C GLN A 201 12.23 -27.12 2.61
N ALA A 202 11.85 -27.59 3.80
CA ALA A 202 12.76 -27.75 4.93
C ALA A 202 13.84 -28.82 4.66
N ALA A 203 13.46 -30.00 4.14
CA ALA A 203 14.39 -31.08 3.81
C ALA A 203 15.42 -30.67 2.75
N SER A 204 14.98 -29.94 1.72
CA SER A 204 15.84 -29.33 0.71
C SER A 204 16.91 -28.41 1.31
N LEU A 205 16.52 -27.59 2.30
CA LEU A 205 17.43 -26.71 3.03
C LEU A 205 18.33 -27.44 4.02
N LEU A 206 17.87 -28.52 4.66
CA LEU A 206 18.72 -29.38 5.50
C LEU A 206 19.93 -29.90 4.72
N GLU A 207 19.67 -30.45 3.53
CA GLU A 207 20.71 -30.99 2.64
C GLU A 207 21.64 -29.89 2.12
N ALA A 208 21.07 -28.82 1.54
CA ALA A 208 21.84 -27.76 0.89
C ALA A 208 22.70 -26.93 1.87
N TRP A 209 22.17 -26.62 3.05
CA TRP A 209 22.85 -25.75 4.04
C TRP A 209 23.45 -26.51 5.21
N LYS A 210 23.38 -27.85 5.19
CA LYS A 210 23.94 -28.78 6.19
C LYS A 210 23.61 -28.32 7.61
N TYR A 211 22.33 -28.09 7.89
CA TYR A 211 21.86 -27.82 9.25
C TYR A 211 22.17 -29.02 10.16
N SER A 212 22.54 -28.74 11.41
CA SER A 212 22.80 -29.79 12.40
C SER A 212 22.30 -29.41 13.80
N PRO A 213 22.20 -30.37 14.74
CA PRO A 213 21.79 -30.09 16.12
C PRO A 213 22.69 -29.07 16.85
N GLU A 214 23.96 -28.98 16.45
CA GLU A 214 24.94 -28.04 17.01
C GLU A 214 24.66 -26.58 16.63
N ASP A 215 23.77 -26.34 15.67
CA ASP A 215 23.49 -24.98 15.23
C ASP A 215 22.73 -24.15 16.27
N ARG A 216 23.11 -22.88 16.37
CA ARG A 216 22.33 -21.84 17.02
C ARG A 216 22.04 -20.72 16.04
N LEU A 217 20.77 -20.64 15.64
CA LEU A 217 20.26 -19.63 14.72
C LEU A 217 19.78 -18.40 15.48
N LEU A 218 20.30 -17.22 15.14
CA LEU A 218 19.78 -15.95 15.64
C LEU A 218 18.66 -15.45 14.73
N HIS A 219 17.44 -15.43 15.25
CA HIS A 219 16.22 -15.11 14.50
C HIS A 219 15.87 -13.63 14.60
N LEU A 220 16.06 -12.90 13.49
CA LEU A 220 15.82 -11.45 13.37
C LEU A 220 14.62 -11.07 12.49
N LEU A 221 13.99 -12.04 11.84
CA LEU A 221 13.03 -11.82 10.76
C LEU A 221 11.56 -11.79 11.23
N PRO A 222 10.66 -11.11 10.50
CA PRO A 222 9.22 -11.23 10.71
C PRO A 222 8.70 -12.64 10.38
N LEU A 223 7.75 -13.14 11.18
CA LEU A 223 7.25 -14.52 11.06
C LEU A 223 6.09 -14.70 10.07
N HIS A 224 5.44 -13.60 9.67
CA HIS A 224 4.44 -13.57 8.59
C HIS A 224 5.06 -13.72 7.17
N HIS A 225 6.30 -14.20 7.07
CA HIS A 225 7.03 -14.42 5.83
C HIS A 225 7.64 -15.81 5.79
N ILE A 226 7.66 -16.42 4.61
CA ILE A 226 8.18 -17.78 4.40
C ILE A 226 9.65 -17.90 4.84
N HIS A 227 10.44 -16.84 4.69
CA HIS A 227 11.86 -16.80 5.11
C HIS A 227 12.02 -16.90 6.64
N GLY A 228 11.20 -16.18 7.41
CA GLY A 228 11.21 -16.27 8.87
C GLY A 228 10.68 -17.62 9.36
N THR A 229 9.60 -18.14 8.76
CA THR A 229 9.00 -19.38 9.24
C THR A 229 9.74 -20.64 8.77
N VAL A 230 10.05 -20.81 7.49
CA VAL A 230 10.67 -22.07 6.99
C VAL A 230 12.15 -22.14 7.34
N ASN A 231 12.94 -21.13 6.98
CA ASN A 231 14.41 -21.20 7.13
C ASN A 231 14.85 -21.03 8.59
N ALA A 232 14.04 -20.35 9.42
CA ALA A 232 14.44 -19.95 10.77
C ALA A 232 13.55 -20.54 11.90
N ILE A 233 12.47 -21.27 11.58
CA ILE A 233 11.72 -22.10 12.54
C ILE A 233 11.66 -23.57 12.08
N VAL A 234 11.01 -23.87 10.95
CA VAL A 234 10.73 -25.27 10.54
C VAL A 234 12.02 -26.05 10.27
N THR A 235 12.97 -25.47 9.53
CA THR A 235 14.23 -26.15 9.17
C THR A 235 15.14 -26.39 10.38
N PRO A 236 15.41 -25.40 11.27
CA PRO A 236 16.14 -25.64 12.52
C PRO A 236 15.48 -26.71 13.41
N ILE A 237 14.15 -26.73 13.51
CA ILE A 237 13.43 -27.72 14.32
C ILE A 237 13.52 -29.13 13.72
N LEU A 238 13.50 -29.26 12.40
CA LEU A 238 13.69 -30.53 11.69
C LEU A 238 15.14 -31.06 11.82
N ALA A 239 16.11 -30.16 12.05
CA ALA A 239 17.52 -30.48 12.25
C ALA A 239 17.91 -30.80 13.71
N GLY A 240 17.04 -30.49 14.69
CA GLY A 240 17.39 -30.52 16.11
C GLY A 240 18.21 -29.31 16.59
N SER A 241 18.34 -28.26 15.77
CA SER A 241 19.09 -27.04 16.08
C SER A 241 18.39 -26.17 17.15
N SER A 242 19.09 -25.16 17.65
CA SER A 242 18.53 -24.16 18.58
C SER A 242 18.19 -22.82 17.91
N ILE A 243 17.04 -22.22 18.25
CA ILE A 243 16.58 -20.92 17.73
C ILE A 243 16.63 -19.88 18.84
N GLU A 244 17.27 -18.74 18.61
CA GLU A 244 17.30 -17.60 19.54
C GLU A 244 16.56 -16.40 18.95
N PHE A 245 15.39 -16.07 19.50
CA PHE A 245 14.56 -14.95 19.05
C PHE A 245 15.06 -13.60 19.58
N MET A 246 15.40 -12.71 18.65
CA MET A 246 15.77 -11.32 18.91
C MET A 246 14.94 -10.37 18.04
N PHE A 247 13.72 -10.10 18.50
CA PHE A 247 12.75 -9.25 17.82
C PHE A 247 12.05 -8.32 18.84
N PRO A 248 11.71 -7.07 18.50
CA PRO A 248 12.01 -6.37 17.24
C PRO A 248 13.52 -6.17 17.03
N PHE A 249 13.94 -6.08 15.76
CA PHE A 249 15.35 -5.96 15.41
C PHE A 249 15.98 -4.67 15.97
N ASN A 250 17.09 -4.83 16.70
CA ASN A 250 17.90 -3.74 17.23
C ASN A 250 19.39 -4.06 17.01
N THR A 251 20.13 -3.14 16.39
CA THR A 251 21.53 -3.36 15.99
C THR A 251 22.48 -3.55 17.18
N ASP A 252 22.33 -2.75 18.24
CA ASP A 252 23.15 -2.82 19.46
C ASP A 252 22.92 -4.14 20.21
N ALA A 253 21.67 -4.59 20.33
CA ALA A 253 21.34 -5.88 20.93
C ALA A 253 21.94 -7.06 20.14
N VAL A 254 21.85 -7.02 18.80
CA VAL A 254 22.44 -8.05 17.92
C VAL A 254 23.96 -8.08 18.06
N TRP A 255 24.62 -6.92 18.00
CA TRP A 255 26.07 -6.85 18.14
C TRP A 255 26.55 -7.31 19.51
N LYS A 256 25.87 -6.91 20.59
CA LYS A 256 26.16 -7.39 21.95
C LYS A 256 25.99 -8.92 22.06
N ARG A 257 24.98 -9.50 21.41
CA ARG A 257 24.75 -10.96 21.44
C ARG A 257 25.76 -11.76 20.62
N LEU A 258 26.21 -11.23 19.47
CA LEU A 258 27.28 -11.82 18.67
C LEU A 258 28.63 -11.73 19.39
N ALA A 259 28.89 -10.62 20.09
CA ALA A 259 30.07 -10.42 20.92
C ALA A 259 30.05 -11.25 22.23
N ALA A 260 28.86 -11.51 22.79
CA ALA A 260 28.68 -12.10 24.12
C ALA A 260 29.57 -13.33 24.44
N PRO A 261 29.79 -14.32 23.54
CA PRO A 261 30.63 -15.50 23.81
C PRO A 261 32.12 -15.20 23.98
N PHE A 262 32.57 -14.00 23.60
CA PHE A 262 33.98 -13.64 23.47
C PHE A 262 34.44 -12.61 24.52
N PHE A 263 33.56 -12.21 25.45
CA PHE A 263 33.95 -11.48 26.66
C PHE A 263 34.48 -12.45 27.72
N PRO A 264 35.57 -12.14 28.45
CA PRO A 264 36.22 -13.06 29.41
C PRO A 264 35.33 -13.57 30.55
N THR A 265 34.25 -12.85 30.86
CA THR A 265 33.34 -13.13 32.00
C THR A 265 32.04 -13.83 31.58
N SER A 266 31.87 -14.15 30.29
CA SER A 266 30.61 -14.64 29.74
C SER A 266 30.61 -16.16 29.52
N SER A 267 29.48 -16.80 29.84
CA SER A 267 29.20 -18.21 29.53
C SER A 267 28.25 -18.39 28.34
N ALA A 268 27.95 -17.33 27.59
CA ALA A 268 27.03 -17.38 26.46
C ALA A 268 27.62 -18.21 25.30
N SER A 269 26.87 -19.17 24.75
CA SER A 269 27.32 -19.96 23.59
C SER A 269 27.22 -19.15 22.28
N LYS A 270 28.11 -19.44 21.33
CA LYS A 270 28.15 -18.74 20.03
C LYS A 270 26.89 -18.97 19.18
N ILE A 271 26.60 -17.97 18.34
CA ILE A 271 25.66 -18.07 17.23
C ILE A 271 26.43 -18.66 16.05
N THR A 272 25.94 -19.74 15.45
CA THR A 272 26.59 -20.39 14.28
C THR A 272 25.89 -20.04 12.98
N PHE A 273 24.61 -19.67 13.04
CA PHE A 273 23.76 -19.41 11.89
C PHE A 273 23.09 -18.04 12.02
N LEU A 274 23.26 -17.19 11.02
CA LEU A 274 22.55 -15.92 10.88
C LEU A 274 21.86 -15.89 9.51
N THR A 275 20.54 -15.66 9.49
CA THR A 275 19.80 -15.44 8.24
C THR A 275 19.05 -14.12 8.30
N ALA A 276 19.28 -13.26 7.31
CA ALA A 276 18.80 -11.90 7.30
C ALA A 276 18.55 -11.39 5.86
N VAL A 277 18.23 -10.11 5.75
CA VAL A 277 18.02 -9.40 4.48
C VAL A 277 19.09 -8.31 4.31
N PRO A 278 19.41 -7.85 3.09
CA PRO A 278 20.47 -6.85 2.85
C PRO A 278 20.36 -5.58 3.71
N THR A 279 19.13 -5.13 4.02
CA THR A 279 18.89 -3.94 4.86
C THR A 279 19.27 -4.15 6.33
N ILE A 280 19.21 -5.38 6.85
CA ILE A 280 19.70 -5.72 8.20
C ILE A 280 21.23 -5.69 8.20
N TYR A 281 21.89 -6.30 7.21
CA TYR A 281 23.35 -6.28 7.08
C TYR A 281 23.89 -4.85 6.97
N ASN A 282 23.28 -4.00 6.13
CA ASN A 282 23.65 -2.59 6.03
C ASN A 282 23.49 -1.85 7.38
N ARG A 283 22.37 -2.04 8.11
CA ARG A 283 22.19 -1.43 9.43
C ARG A 283 23.23 -1.88 10.46
N LEU A 284 23.60 -3.16 10.44
CA LEU A 284 24.66 -3.71 11.30
C LEU A 284 26.02 -3.12 10.95
N LEU A 285 26.38 -3.08 9.66
CA LEU A 285 27.63 -2.48 9.17
C LEU A 285 27.73 -1.00 9.55
N SER A 286 26.68 -0.21 9.29
CA SER A 286 26.65 1.23 9.62
C SER A 286 26.69 1.51 11.13
N SER A 287 26.15 0.63 11.97
CA SER A 287 26.19 0.83 13.44
C SER A 287 27.49 0.36 14.09
N PHE A 288 28.25 -0.52 13.44
CA PHE A 288 29.45 -1.14 14.04
C PHE A 288 30.50 -0.13 14.54
N PRO A 289 30.83 0.97 13.82
CA PRO A 289 31.81 1.95 14.29
C PRO A 289 31.43 2.67 15.59
N GLY A 290 30.14 2.71 15.94
CA GLY A 290 29.63 3.35 17.17
C GLY A 290 29.71 2.48 18.42
N LEU A 291 30.12 1.20 18.29
CA LEU A 291 30.28 0.28 19.43
C LEU A 291 31.59 0.57 20.18
N SER A 292 31.67 0.19 21.47
CA SER A 292 32.94 0.29 22.21
C SER A 292 34.01 -0.64 21.61
N PRO A 293 35.32 -0.33 21.73
CA PRO A 293 36.39 -1.15 21.15
C PRO A 293 36.36 -2.61 21.59
N GLU A 294 36.01 -2.86 22.86
CA GLU A 294 35.86 -4.22 23.42
C GLU A 294 34.74 -5.00 22.73
N VAL A 295 33.57 -4.37 22.53
CA VAL A 295 32.44 -4.97 21.81
C VAL A 295 32.78 -5.16 20.33
N GLN A 296 33.51 -4.23 19.70
CA GLN A 296 33.96 -4.36 18.32
C GLN A 296 34.87 -5.58 18.11
N GLU A 297 35.86 -5.79 18.99
CA GLU A 297 36.78 -6.93 18.89
C GLU A 297 36.04 -8.27 19.09
N ALA A 298 35.21 -8.35 20.13
CA ALA A 298 34.42 -9.54 20.43
C ALA A 298 33.38 -9.84 19.34
N ALA A 299 32.72 -8.82 18.77
CA ALA A 299 31.79 -8.95 17.67
C ALA A 299 32.45 -9.46 16.39
N LYS A 300 33.65 -8.96 16.04
CA LYS A 300 34.44 -9.43 14.89
C LYS A 300 34.76 -10.92 15.01
N LYS A 301 35.21 -11.36 16.19
CA LYS A 301 35.41 -12.80 16.49
C LYS A 301 34.11 -13.60 16.33
N GLY A 302 32.98 -13.05 16.76
CA GLY A 302 31.68 -13.71 16.67
C GLY A 302 31.12 -13.89 15.26
N ILE A 303 31.44 -13.01 14.31
CA ILE A 303 31.00 -13.13 12.91
C ILE A 303 32.02 -13.82 11.98
N ALA A 304 33.21 -14.15 12.49
CA ALA A 304 34.26 -14.82 11.73
C ALA A 304 33.85 -16.23 11.27
N PRO A 305 34.38 -16.76 10.14
CA PRO A 305 33.95 -18.04 9.55
C PRO A 305 33.97 -19.24 10.51
N GLU A 306 34.95 -19.31 11.41
CA GLU A 306 35.11 -20.37 12.41
C GLU A 306 34.06 -20.33 13.54
N ASN A 307 33.33 -19.22 13.68
CA ASN A 307 32.33 -19.00 14.70
C ASN A 307 30.92 -18.93 14.14
N LEU A 308 30.72 -18.14 13.08
CA LEU A 308 29.47 -18.02 12.34
C LEU A 308 29.59 -18.79 11.01
N ARG A 309 29.39 -20.11 11.05
CA ARG A 309 29.56 -20.99 9.88
C ARG A 309 28.72 -20.59 8.67
N LEU A 310 27.58 -19.93 8.90
CA LEU A 310 26.64 -19.59 7.83
C LEU A 310 25.89 -18.28 8.09
N ASN A 311 25.99 -17.38 7.12
CA ASN A 311 25.48 -16.02 7.07
C ASN A 311 24.72 -15.81 5.74
N ILE A 312 23.39 -15.89 5.76
CA ILE A 312 22.55 -15.86 4.56
C ILE A 312 21.90 -14.50 4.36
N SER A 313 22.04 -13.95 3.16
CA SER A 313 21.27 -12.81 2.65
C SER A 313 20.24 -13.28 1.61
N GLY A 314 19.01 -12.81 1.73
CA GLY A 314 17.96 -13.12 0.74
C GLY A 314 16.76 -12.19 0.81
N SER A 315 15.68 -12.57 0.11
CA SER A 315 14.43 -11.80 -0.04
C SER A 315 14.54 -10.44 -0.77
N ALA A 316 15.76 -10.02 -1.12
CA ALA A 316 16.10 -8.93 -2.04
C ALA A 316 17.52 -9.19 -2.61
N ALA A 317 17.88 -8.53 -3.72
CA ALA A 317 19.24 -8.59 -4.26
C ALA A 317 20.26 -8.04 -3.24
N LEU A 318 21.42 -8.70 -3.11
CA LEU A 318 22.52 -8.28 -2.24
C LEU A 318 23.47 -7.35 -3.02
N PRO A 319 23.70 -6.10 -2.57
CA PRO A 319 24.71 -5.25 -3.20
C PRO A 319 26.13 -5.79 -2.94
N THR A 320 26.96 -5.87 -3.98
CA THR A 320 28.39 -6.21 -3.88
C THR A 320 29.12 -5.43 -2.76
N PRO A 321 28.92 -4.10 -2.56
CA PRO A 321 29.54 -3.38 -1.45
C PRO A 321 29.13 -3.88 -0.06
N THR A 322 27.86 -4.28 0.13
CA THR A 322 27.38 -4.86 1.39
C THR A 322 28.05 -6.20 1.65
N LYS A 323 28.21 -7.02 0.60
CA LYS A 323 28.86 -8.33 0.66
C LYS A 323 30.35 -8.20 0.99
N GLN A 324 31.06 -7.32 0.29
CA GLN A 324 32.48 -7.03 0.52
C GLN A 324 32.69 -6.44 1.92
N ALA A 325 31.93 -5.42 2.32
CA ALA A 325 32.07 -4.80 3.64
C ALA A 325 31.77 -5.78 4.78
N TRP A 326 30.83 -6.72 4.60
CA TRP A 326 30.62 -7.81 5.56
C TRP A 326 31.79 -8.79 5.57
N GLN A 327 32.31 -9.21 4.41
CA GLN A 327 33.48 -10.08 4.30
C GLN A 327 34.71 -9.47 4.97
N ASP A 328 34.98 -8.18 4.73
CA ASP A 328 36.09 -7.43 5.31
C ASP A 328 35.95 -7.32 6.83
N LEU A 329 34.76 -6.93 7.31
CA LEU A 329 34.48 -6.79 8.74
C LEU A 329 34.58 -8.13 9.49
N SER A 330 34.18 -9.22 8.84
CA SER A 330 34.17 -10.58 9.40
C SER A 330 35.45 -11.37 9.17
N ASN A 331 36.52 -10.75 8.65
CA ASN A 331 37.78 -11.43 8.36
C ASN A 331 37.60 -12.65 7.41
N GLY A 332 36.77 -12.50 6.38
CA GLY A 332 36.63 -13.46 5.28
C GLY A 332 35.28 -14.18 5.16
N ASN A 333 34.28 -13.89 5.99
CA ASN A 333 32.99 -14.59 5.95
C ASN A 333 32.06 -14.03 4.85
N VAL A 334 32.08 -14.63 3.66
CA VAL A 334 31.29 -14.19 2.49
C VAL A 334 29.79 -14.43 2.72
N LEU A 335 28.89 -13.50 2.41
CA LEU A 335 27.44 -13.77 2.52
C LEU A 335 26.97 -14.79 1.48
N LEU A 336 26.14 -15.76 1.89
CA LEU A 336 25.46 -16.68 0.97
C LEU A 336 24.21 -16.02 0.41
N GLU A 337 24.08 -16.02 -0.92
CA GLU A 337 22.93 -15.51 -1.66
C GLU A 337 21.99 -16.64 -2.07
N ARG A 338 20.68 -16.37 -2.06
CA ARG A 338 19.63 -17.35 -2.43
C ARG A 338 18.37 -16.67 -2.96
N PHE A 339 17.68 -17.33 -3.88
CA PHE A 339 16.37 -16.93 -4.42
C PHE A 339 15.24 -17.79 -3.85
N GLY A 340 14.10 -17.15 -3.60
CA GLY A 340 12.92 -17.79 -3.03
C GLY A 340 11.76 -16.82 -2.83
N MET A 341 10.54 -17.34 -2.89
CA MET A 341 9.27 -16.61 -2.80
C MET A 341 8.25 -17.46 -2.03
N THR A 342 7.17 -16.85 -1.55
CA THR A 342 6.18 -17.51 -0.68
C THR A 342 5.61 -18.79 -1.29
N GLU A 343 5.41 -18.77 -2.60
CA GLU A 343 4.86 -19.86 -3.42
C GLU A 343 5.74 -21.11 -3.52
N VAL A 344 7.03 -21.03 -3.17
CA VAL A 344 7.99 -22.16 -3.33
C VAL A 344 8.96 -22.33 -2.15
N GLY A 345 8.90 -21.45 -1.15
CA GLY A 345 9.94 -21.36 -0.14
C GLY A 345 11.24 -20.86 -0.74
N MET A 346 12.28 -21.70 -0.67
CA MET A 346 13.59 -21.43 -1.27
C MET A 346 13.75 -22.33 -2.49
N ALA A 347 14.15 -21.76 -3.63
CA ALA A 347 14.19 -22.49 -4.90
C ALA A 347 15.61 -22.61 -5.47
N ILE A 348 16.46 -21.61 -5.27
CA ILE A 348 17.81 -21.54 -5.84
C ILE A 348 18.75 -20.98 -4.76
N SER A 349 19.95 -21.55 -4.60
CA SER A 349 20.92 -21.15 -3.60
C SER A 349 22.36 -21.24 -4.12
N CYS A 350 23.21 -20.29 -3.71
CA CYS A 350 24.65 -20.48 -3.76
C CYS A 350 25.08 -21.63 -2.84
N GLY A 351 26.26 -22.19 -3.12
CA GLY A 351 26.85 -23.26 -2.31
C GLY A 351 27.39 -22.78 -0.95
N LEU A 352 27.72 -23.74 -0.10
CA LEU A 352 28.34 -23.48 1.20
C LEU A 352 29.79 -23.03 1.07
N ASP A 353 30.53 -23.52 0.08
CA ASP A 353 31.91 -23.08 -0.16
C ASP A 353 31.93 -21.62 -0.63
N PHE A 354 32.89 -20.82 -0.15
CA PHE A 354 32.95 -19.38 -0.50
C PHE A 354 33.18 -19.13 -2.01
N ALA A 355 33.82 -20.07 -2.72
CA ALA A 355 33.97 -20.01 -4.18
C ALA A 355 32.64 -20.13 -4.94
N ASP A 356 31.60 -20.68 -4.33
CA ASP A 356 30.28 -20.84 -4.93
C ASP A 356 29.37 -19.62 -4.71
N ARG A 357 29.80 -18.65 -3.88
CA ARG A 357 29.05 -17.44 -3.54
C ARG A 357 29.38 -16.32 -4.53
N VAL A 358 29.19 -16.59 -5.82
CA VAL A 358 29.53 -15.69 -6.95
C VAL A 358 28.65 -14.44 -6.97
N ASP A 359 29.25 -13.27 -7.23
CA ASP A 359 28.55 -11.98 -7.23
C ASP A 359 27.44 -11.86 -8.28
N GLY A 360 26.24 -11.47 -7.83
CA GLY A 360 25.04 -11.36 -8.66
C GLY A 360 24.42 -12.71 -9.06
N SER A 361 25.01 -13.83 -8.60
CA SER A 361 24.45 -15.16 -8.76
C SER A 361 23.61 -15.53 -7.54
N VAL A 362 22.52 -16.24 -7.76
CA VAL A 362 21.77 -16.92 -6.70
C VAL A 362 22.03 -18.43 -6.68
N GLY A 363 22.99 -18.91 -7.47
CA GLY A 363 23.50 -20.29 -7.48
C GLY A 363 22.67 -21.25 -8.31
N TRP A 364 22.43 -22.45 -7.78
CA TRP A 364 21.76 -23.56 -8.48
C TRP A 364 20.43 -23.93 -7.83
N ALA A 365 19.58 -24.62 -8.59
CA ALA A 365 18.31 -25.12 -8.06
C ALA A 365 18.57 -26.01 -6.84
N LEU A 366 17.86 -25.74 -5.75
CA LEU A 366 18.01 -26.46 -4.50
C LEU A 366 17.59 -27.94 -4.64
N PRO A 367 18.03 -28.84 -3.74
CA PRO A 367 17.61 -30.25 -3.76
C PRO A 367 16.09 -30.38 -3.82
N SER A 368 15.58 -31.35 -4.58
CA SER A 368 14.14 -31.50 -4.87
C SER A 368 13.48 -30.36 -5.66
N VAL A 369 14.22 -29.41 -6.25
CA VAL A 369 13.67 -28.36 -7.13
C VAL A 369 14.19 -28.56 -8.55
N GLU A 370 13.27 -28.74 -9.51
CA GLU A 370 13.57 -28.61 -10.94
C GLU A 370 13.34 -27.15 -11.35
N ALA A 371 14.30 -26.56 -12.06
CA ALA A 371 14.21 -25.20 -12.58
C ALA A 371 14.56 -25.16 -14.08
N ARG A 372 13.81 -24.37 -14.84
CA ARG A 372 14.08 -24.07 -16.26
C ARG A 372 13.96 -22.58 -16.54
N LEU A 373 14.58 -22.12 -17.62
CA LEU A 373 14.35 -20.79 -18.19
C LEU A 373 13.45 -20.94 -19.42
N VAL A 374 12.45 -20.08 -19.55
CA VAL A 374 11.58 -20.00 -20.74
C VAL A 374 11.71 -18.62 -21.36
N ASP A 375 12.06 -18.57 -22.63
CA ASP A 375 12.22 -17.36 -23.40
C ASP A 375 10.91 -16.55 -23.39
N THR A 376 11.03 -15.27 -23.05
CA THR A 376 9.87 -14.39 -22.78
C THR A 376 9.20 -13.86 -24.05
N GLU A 377 9.78 -14.11 -25.22
CA GLU A 377 9.23 -13.72 -26.52
C GLU A 377 8.81 -14.93 -27.35
N THR A 378 9.61 -16.00 -27.38
CA THR A 378 9.26 -17.21 -28.14
C THR A 378 8.43 -18.22 -27.35
N ASN A 379 8.40 -18.11 -26.01
CA ASN A 379 7.88 -19.14 -25.07
C ASN A 379 8.59 -20.50 -25.16
N GLU A 380 9.77 -20.56 -25.76
CA GLU A 380 10.57 -21.79 -25.85
C GLU A 380 11.45 -21.99 -24.60
N VAL A 381 11.68 -23.24 -24.21
CA VAL A 381 12.58 -23.56 -23.10
C VAL A 381 14.03 -23.38 -23.56
N ILE A 382 14.82 -22.59 -22.81
CA ILE A 382 16.26 -22.40 -23.07
C ILE A 382 17.02 -23.61 -22.52
N GLN A 383 17.44 -24.50 -23.40
CA GLN A 383 18.07 -25.77 -23.00
C GLN A 383 19.48 -25.56 -22.43
N PRO A 384 19.99 -26.49 -21.59
CA PRO A 384 21.40 -26.50 -21.21
C PRO A 384 22.32 -26.54 -22.45
N GLY A 385 23.23 -25.57 -22.56
CA GLY A 385 24.07 -25.36 -23.75
C GLY A 385 23.55 -24.27 -24.70
N GLU A 386 22.32 -23.79 -24.52
CA GLU A 386 21.71 -22.69 -25.30
C GLU A 386 21.72 -21.36 -24.53
N GLU A 387 22.62 -21.18 -23.56
CA GLU A 387 22.72 -19.94 -22.78
C GLU A 387 23.03 -18.68 -23.62
N TYR A 388 23.53 -18.87 -24.85
CA TYR A 388 23.88 -17.81 -25.79
C TYR A 388 23.13 -17.97 -27.11
N ASP A 389 22.69 -16.85 -27.70
CA ASP A 389 22.08 -16.81 -29.02
C ASP A 389 23.11 -16.97 -30.16
N ALA A 390 22.64 -17.01 -31.41
CA ALA A 390 23.50 -17.10 -32.59
C ALA A 390 24.48 -15.91 -32.77
N ASN A 391 24.30 -14.81 -32.03
CA ASN A 391 25.14 -13.62 -32.02
C ASN A 391 26.09 -13.58 -30.80
N GLY A 392 26.08 -14.60 -29.94
CA GLY A 392 26.86 -14.66 -28.70
C GLY A 392 26.30 -13.80 -27.55
N ARG A 393 25.02 -13.40 -27.61
CA ARG A 393 24.33 -12.67 -26.54
C ARG A 393 23.69 -13.65 -25.57
N GLU A 394 23.71 -13.34 -24.28
CA GLU A 394 23.06 -14.18 -23.26
C GLU A 394 21.54 -14.22 -23.46
N ARG A 395 20.94 -15.41 -23.41
CA ARG A 395 19.49 -15.58 -23.48
C ARG A 395 18.86 -15.41 -22.10
N GLU A 396 17.86 -14.54 -22.03
CA GLU A 396 17.08 -14.24 -20.83
C GLU A 396 15.73 -14.98 -20.86
N GLY A 397 15.39 -15.67 -19.78
CA GLY A 397 14.10 -16.36 -19.66
C GLY A 397 13.45 -16.18 -18.29
N GLU A 398 12.12 -16.35 -18.25
CA GLU A 398 11.38 -16.51 -17.01
C GLU A 398 11.84 -17.78 -16.30
N ILE A 399 12.15 -17.69 -15.00
CA ILE A 399 12.38 -18.87 -14.17
C ILE A 399 11.04 -19.56 -13.97
N GLN A 400 10.96 -20.82 -14.41
CA GLN A 400 9.84 -21.70 -14.11
C GLN A 400 10.33 -22.86 -13.24
N LEU A 401 9.56 -23.16 -12.19
CA LEU A 401 9.94 -24.09 -11.12
C LEU A 401 8.96 -25.26 -11.03
N ARG A 402 9.47 -26.44 -10.67
CA ARG A 402 8.67 -27.65 -10.43
C ARG A 402 9.29 -28.46 -9.30
N GLY A 403 8.46 -29.12 -8.50
CA GLY A 403 8.91 -30.03 -7.45
C GLY A 403 7.88 -30.18 -6.32
N PRO A 404 8.17 -31.01 -5.31
CA PRO A 404 7.35 -31.11 -4.10
C PRO A 404 7.34 -29.84 -3.24
N THR A 405 8.22 -28.86 -3.50
CA THR A 405 8.32 -27.60 -2.74
C THR A 405 7.27 -26.55 -3.14
N ILE A 406 6.58 -26.74 -4.27
CA ILE A 406 5.64 -25.75 -4.83
C ILE A 406 4.33 -25.73 -4.03
N PHE A 407 3.79 -24.53 -3.80
CA PHE A 407 2.48 -24.30 -3.19
C PHE A 407 1.33 -24.95 -3.99
N ARG A 408 0.17 -25.10 -3.35
CA ARG A 408 -1.02 -25.71 -3.96
C ARG A 408 -1.78 -24.71 -4.83
N GLU A 409 -2.15 -23.57 -4.28
CA GLU A 409 -3.02 -22.58 -4.95
C GLU A 409 -2.97 -21.20 -4.29
N TYR A 410 -3.41 -20.18 -5.03
CA TYR A 410 -3.87 -18.93 -4.47
C TYR A 410 -5.30 -19.09 -3.97
N TRP A 411 -5.49 -18.98 -2.66
CA TRP A 411 -6.74 -19.19 -1.97
C TRP A 411 -7.85 -18.30 -2.52
N ALA A 412 -9.03 -18.90 -2.75
CA ALA A 412 -10.20 -18.27 -3.35
C ALA A 412 -9.93 -17.53 -4.70
N ASN A 413 -8.85 -17.88 -5.41
CA ASN A 413 -8.44 -17.22 -6.64
C ASN A 413 -8.00 -18.25 -7.71
N GLU A 414 -8.98 -19.04 -8.17
CA GLU A 414 -8.78 -20.07 -9.19
C GLU A 414 -8.17 -19.51 -10.48
N LYS A 415 -8.54 -18.28 -10.88
CA LYS A 415 -7.98 -17.60 -12.05
C LYS A 415 -6.46 -17.39 -11.90
N ALA A 416 -6.02 -16.73 -10.83
CA ALA A 416 -4.59 -16.50 -10.62
C ALA A 416 -3.82 -17.81 -10.44
N THR A 417 -4.43 -18.84 -9.84
CA THR A 417 -3.84 -20.17 -9.74
C THR A 417 -3.62 -20.78 -11.12
N LYS A 418 -4.65 -20.84 -11.98
CA LYS A 418 -4.52 -21.36 -13.35
C LYS A 418 -3.51 -20.56 -14.17
N GLU A 419 -3.51 -19.24 -14.05
CA GLU A 419 -2.58 -18.35 -14.77
C GLU A 419 -1.12 -18.51 -14.32
N ALA A 420 -0.87 -18.98 -13.09
CA ALA A 420 0.47 -19.18 -12.54
C ALA A 420 1.13 -20.52 -12.92
N PHE A 421 0.36 -21.50 -13.41
CA PHE A 421 0.88 -22.80 -13.82
C PHE A 421 0.85 -22.99 -15.33
N VAL A 422 1.82 -23.73 -15.85
CA VAL A 422 1.87 -24.22 -17.24
C VAL A 422 1.97 -25.74 -17.20
N ASP A 423 1.26 -26.41 -18.10
CA ASP A 423 1.35 -27.86 -18.24
C ASP A 423 2.76 -28.32 -18.65
N SER A 424 3.03 -29.61 -18.45
CA SER A 424 4.35 -30.18 -18.72
C SER A 424 4.28 -31.26 -19.79
N ASP A 425 5.11 -31.12 -20.83
CA ASP A 425 5.16 -32.01 -21.99
C ASP A 425 5.74 -33.41 -21.65
N ASP A 426 6.44 -33.51 -20.51
CA ASP A 426 7.05 -34.74 -19.99
C ASP A 426 6.12 -35.59 -19.10
N GLY A 427 4.85 -35.19 -18.93
CA GLY A 427 3.85 -35.92 -18.13
C GLY A 427 4.05 -35.87 -16.61
N LYS A 428 5.04 -35.10 -16.11
CA LYS A 428 5.19 -34.81 -14.67
C LYS A 428 4.23 -33.69 -14.22
N SER A 429 4.41 -33.20 -12.99
CA SER A 429 3.68 -32.05 -12.46
C SER A 429 3.89 -30.76 -13.27
N LYS A 430 2.94 -29.82 -13.12
CA LYS A 430 2.97 -28.52 -13.80
C LYS A 430 4.15 -27.65 -13.38
N TRP A 431 4.58 -26.78 -14.28
CA TRP A 431 5.58 -25.75 -14.02
C TRP A 431 4.92 -24.50 -13.44
N PHE A 432 5.44 -24.01 -12.31
CA PHE A 432 5.05 -22.74 -11.72
C PHE A 432 5.88 -21.60 -12.32
N LYS A 433 5.20 -20.53 -12.74
CA LYS A 433 5.81 -19.31 -13.29
C LYS A 433 6.10 -18.31 -12.17
N THR A 434 7.37 -17.98 -11.98
CA THR A 434 7.79 -17.04 -10.91
C THR A 434 7.52 -15.58 -11.24
N GLY A 435 7.48 -15.22 -12.54
CA GLY A 435 7.53 -13.82 -12.99
C GLY A 435 8.90 -13.14 -12.86
N ASP A 436 9.92 -13.85 -12.36
CA ASP A 436 11.30 -13.39 -12.23
C ASP A 436 12.14 -13.91 -13.43
N VAL A 437 12.90 -13.02 -14.07
CA VAL A 437 13.76 -13.30 -15.24
C VAL A 437 15.19 -13.56 -14.79
N ALA A 438 15.88 -14.50 -15.45
CA ALA A 438 17.29 -14.77 -15.25
C ALA A 438 18.03 -15.13 -16.53
N THR A 439 19.36 -15.00 -16.48
CA THR A 439 20.29 -15.70 -17.38
C THR A 439 20.92 -16.87 -16.63
N ARG A 440 21.43 -17.87 -17.38
CA ARG A 440 22.19 -18.99 -16.83
C ARG A 440 23.64 -18.89 -17.32
N ARG A 441 24.64 -19.12 -16.47
CA ARG A 441 26.07 -19.00 -16.84
C ARG A 441 26.92 -20.08 -16.17
N VAL A 442 27.87 -20.67 -16.89
CA VAL A 442 28.93 -21.49 -16.28
C VAL A 442 29.99 -20.56 -15.69
N VAL A 443 30.34 -20.75 -14.41
CA VAL A 443 31.41 -20.01 -13.73
C VAL A 443 32.51 -20.99 -13.37
N GLU A 444 33.69 -20.85 -14.00
CA GLU A 444 34.72 -21.90 -14.00
C GLU A 444 35.21 -22.32 -12.60
N HIS A 445 35.22 -21.42 -11.62
CA HIS A 445 35.71 -21.71 -10.27
C HIS A 445 34.62 -22.18 -9.29
N ALA A 446 33.34 -22.08 -9.66
CA ALA A 446 32.21 -22.45 -8.81
C ALA A 446 31.72 -23.87 -9.13
N GLY A 447 31.07 -24.52 -8.16
CA GLY A 447 30.49 -25.87 -8.28
C GLY A 447 31.53 -26.99 -8.33
N LYS A 448 32.79 -26.69 -7.97
CA LYS A 448 33.91 -27.65 -7.88
C LYS A 448 34.24 -28.04 -6.43
N GLY A 449 33.46 -27.54 -5.47
CA GLY A 449 33.70 -27.63 -4.03
C GLY A 449 32.93 -28.74 -3.32
N THR A 450 32.74 -28.58 -2.02
CA THR A 450 32.08 -29.54 -1.11
C THR A 450 30.59 -29.25 -0.86
N SER A 451 30.02 -28.28 -1.57
CA SER A 451 28.62 -27.83 -1.41
C SER A 451 27.56 -28.91 -1.71
N GLY A 452 27.90 -29.92 -2.50
CA GLY A 452 27.05 -31.07 -2.82
C GLY A 452 26.71 -31.18 -4.31
N ASP A 453 26.17 -32.33 -4.73
CA ASP A 453 25.95 -32.64 -6.15
C ASP A 453 24.87 -31.75 -6.82
N TRP A 454 23.97 -31.17 -6.02
CA TRP A 454 22.99 -30.19 -6.48
C TRP A 454 23.61 -28.84 -6.91
N ALA A 455 24.82 -28.52 -6.43
CA ALA A 455 25.50 -27.25 -6.65
C ALA A 455 26.49 -27.33 -7.82
N GLN A 456 26.05 -27.84 -8.98
CA GLN A 456 26.91 -28.08 -10.15
C GLN A 456 26.30 -27.58 -11.46
N GLY A 457 27.16 -27.27 -12.44
CA GLY A 457 26.75 -26.80 -13.76
C GLY A 457 26.50 -25.29 -13.82
N PRO A 458 25.65 -24.79 -14.75
CA PRO A 458 25.47 -23.36 -14.95
C PRO A 458 24.53 -22.74 -13.88
N MET A 459 24.98 -21.64 -13.28
CA MET A 459 24.31 -20.90 -12.20
C MET A 459 23.29 -19.90 -12.74
N TYR A 460 22.31 -19.53 -11.91
CA TYR A 460 21.26 -18.55 -12.22
C TYR A 460 21.62 -17.14 -11.74
N PHE A 461 21.50 -16.16 -12.64
CA PHE A 461 21.72 -14.73 -12.38
C PHE A 461 20.40 -13.97 -12.61
N ILE A 462 19.80 -13.45 -11.54
CA ILE A 462 18.49 -12.78 -11.59
C ILE A 462 18.62 -11.42 -12.28
N GLN A 463 17.91 -11.22 -13.38
CA GLN A 463 17.82 -9.95 -14.09
C GLN A 463 16.67 -9.07 -13.57
N GLY A 464 15.67 -9.66 -12.90
CA GLY A 464 14.57 -8.95 -12.22
C GLY A 464 13.19 -9.35 -12.74
N ARG A 465 12.14 -8.65 -12.32
CA ARG A 465 10.75 -9.05 -12.66
C ARG A 465 10.30 -8.57 -14.03
N LEU A 466 9.64 -9.49 -14.74
CA LEU A 466 8.96 -9.27 -16.02
C LEU A 466 8.07 -8.01 -16.02
N SER A 467 7.40 -7.74 -14.90
CA SER A 467 6.40 -6.69 -14.77
C SER A 467 6.92 -5.32 -14.35
N VAL A 468 8.15 -5.21 -13.81
CA VAL A 468 8.61 -3.97 -13.15
C VAL A 468 10.11 -3.66 -13.24
N ASP A 469 11.01 -4.64 -13.39
CA ASP A 469 12.47 -4.40 -13.33
C ASP A 469 13.19 -4.54 -14.68
N ILE A 470 12.53 -5.11 -15.71
CA ILE A 470 13.10 -5.22 -17.07
C ILE A 470 12.69 -4.00 -17.91
N ILE A 471 13.67 -3.20 -18.30
CA ILE A 471 13.52 -2.00 -19.12
C ILE A 471 13.78 -2.37 -20.59
N LYS A 472 12.83 -2.09 -21.48
CA LYS A 472 12.94 -2.32 -22.92
C LYS A 472 13.34 -1.02 -23.63
N THR A 473 14.63 -0.87 -23.93
CA THR A 473 15.23 0.34 -24.51
C THR A 473 15.90 0.03 -25.84
N GLY A 474 15.38 0.57 -26.94
CA GLY A 474 15.98 0.44 -28.27
C GLY A 474 15.93 -0.96 -28.90
N GLY A 475 15.03 -1.81 -28.43
CA GLY A 475 15.02 -3.24 -28.78
C GLY A 475 15.92 -4.11 -27.90
N GLU A 476 16.70 -3.52 -26.99
CA GLU A 476 17.50 -4.24 -26.00
C GLU A 476 16.74 -4.34 -24.65
N LYS A 477 16.96 -5.44 -23.92
CA LYS A 477 16.49 -5.63 -22.54
C LYS A 477 17.58 -5.17 -21.57
N VAL A 478 17.20 -4.41 -20.56
CA VAL A 478 18.10 -3.89 -19.52
C VAL A 478 17.52 -4.18 -18.14
N SER A 479 18.29 -4.90 -17.32
CA SER A 479 17.98 -5.11 -15.92
C SER A 479 18.14 -3.83 -15.12
N ALA A 480 17.09 -3.37 -14.44
CA ALA A 480 17.19 -2.30 -13.45
C ALA A 480 18.10 -2.71 -12.27
N LEU A 481 18.08 -3.98 -11.87
CA LEU A 481 18.87 -4.51 -10.76
C LEU A 481 20.38 -4.54 -11.05
N GLU A 482 20.77 -4.89 -12.28
CA GLU A 482 22.16 -4.83 -12.75
C GLU A 482 22.70 -3.40 -12.66
N VAL A 483 21.94 -2.43 -13.20
CA VAL A 483 22.33 -1.02 -13.20
C VAL A 483 22.34 -0.45 -11.77
N GLU A 484 21.42 -0.87 -10.89
CA GLU A 484 21.47 -0.56 -9.45
C GLU A 484 22.72 -1.09 -8.77
N ARG A 485 23.11 -2.34 -9.03
CA ARG A 485 24.32 -2.94 -8.44
C ARG A 485 25.56 -2.15 -8.85
N GLU A 486 25.69 -1.81 -10.13
CA GLU A 486 26.84 -1.02 -10.61
C GLU A 486 26.82 0.41 -10.06
N LEU A 487 25.65 1.05 -9.92
CA LEU A 487 25.51 2.36 -9.25
C LEU A 487 25.94 2.30 -7.78
N LEU A 488 25.44 1.32 -7.02
CA LEU A 488 25.79 1.10 -5.62
C LEU A 488 27.28 0.77 -5.44
N SER A 489 27.93 0.17 -6.45
CA SER A 489 29.36 -0.12 -6.42
C SER A 489 30.27 1.12 -6.37
N LEU A 490 29.72 2.31 -6.62
CA LEU A 490 30.46 3.58 -6.53
C LEU A 490 30.49 4.06 -5.06
N PRO A 491 31.67 4.31 -4.45
CA PRO A 491 31.78 4.73 -3.04
C PRO A 491 30.96 5.95 -2.64
N GLN A 492 30.62 6.82 -3.60
CA GLN A 492 29.85 8.05 -3.40
C GLN A 492 28.32 7.81 -3.38
N VAL A 493 27.83 6.64 -3.77
CA VAL A 493 26.39 6.32 -3.85
C VAL A 493 25.99 5.48 -2.63
N SER A 494 25.05 5.98 -1.83
CA SER A 494 24.56 5.32 -0.62
C SER A 494 23.28 4.52 -0.84
N GLU A 495 22.41 4.98 -1.75
CA GLU A 495 21.24 4.23 -2.24
C GLU A 495 21.07 4.46 -3.75
N ALA A 496 20.51 3.48 -4.46
CA ALA A 496 20.15 3.60 -5.87
C ALA A 496 18.82 2.90 -6.15
N ALA A 497 18.04 3.45 -7.07
CA ALA A 497 16.87 2.84 -7.67
C ALA A 497 16.83 3.17 -9.17
N VAL A 498 16.64 2.17 -10.02
CA VAL A 498 16.58 2.30 -11.48
C VAL A 498 15.18 1.96 -11.97
N VAL A 499 14.71 2.72 -12.95
CA VAL A 499 13.38 2.59 -13.56
C VAL A 499 13.44 2.85 -15.06
N GLY A 500 12.53 2.21 -15.81
CA GLY A 500 12.31 2.53 -17.21
C GLY A 500 11.32 3.68 -17.35
N LEU A 501 11.76 4.83 -17.86
CA LEU A 501 10.87 5.93 -18.21
C LEU A 501 10.42 5.78 -19.68
N PRO A 502 9.17 6.09 -20.05
CA PRO A 502 8.75 6.09 -21.46
C PRO A 502 9.65 6.98 -22.34
N SER A 503 9.88 6.55 -23.58
CA SER A 503 10.64 7.30 -24.58
C SER A 503 10.09 7.07 -25.98
N GLU A 504 9.74 8.14 -26.70
CA GLU A 504 9.25 8.04 -28.09
C GLU A 504 10.27 7.41 -29.04
N GLN A 505 11.57 7.58 -28.78
CA GLN A 505 12.65 7.08 -29.63
C GLN A 505 13.07 5.65 -29.29
N TRP A 506 13.00 5.24 -28.02
CA TRP A 506 13.58 3.98 -27.53
C TRP A 506 12.54 3.02 -26.93
N GLY A 507 11.26 3.39 -26.90
CA GLY A 507 10.20 2.70 -26.15
C GLY A 507 10.27 3.06 -24.65
N GLN A 508 11.39 2.71 -24.02
CA GLN A 508 11.78 3.21 -22.70
C GLN A 508 13.21 3.73 -22.72
N LYS A 509 13.54 4.66 -21.81
CA LYS A 509 14.89 5.14 -21.48
C LYS A 509 15.25 4.72 -20.05
N VAL A 510 16.51 4.35 -19.81
CA VAL A 510 17.00 3.95 -18.49
C VAL A 510 17.18 5.21 -17.63
N ALA A 511 16.55 5.25 -16.47
CA ALA A 511 16.69 6.35 -15.51
C ALA A 511 17.09 5.83 -14.14
N ALA A 512 17.96 6.58 -13.45
CA ALA A 512 18.40 6.27 -12.10
C ALA A 512 18.05 7.38 -11.11
N VAL A 513 17.72 6.99 -9.89
CA VAL A 513 17.55 7.84 -8.74
C VAL A 513 18.54 7.36 -7.69
N VAL A 514 19.37 8.28 -7.19
CA VAL A 514 20.48 7.96 -6.29
C VAL A 514 20.49 8.88 -5.08
N VAL A 515 20.91 8.34 -3.95
CA VAL A 515 21.29 9.11 -2.76
C VAL A 515 22.81 9.07 -2.68
N LEU A 516 23.44 10.19 -2.36
CA LEU A 516 24.89 10.27 -2.22
C LEU A 516 25.31 10.14 -0.75
N ASP A 517 26.47 9.54 -0.52
CA ASP A 517 27.19 9.59 0.74
C ASP A 517 27.76 11.01 0.92
N ALA A 518 27.24 11.75 1.90
CA ALA A 518 27.52 13.18 2.03
C ALA A 518 29.02 13.50 2.24
N GLU A 519 29.75 12.66 2.98
CA GLU A 519 31.18 12.86 3.22
C GLU A 519 31.99 12.51 1.97
N LYS A 520 31.73 11.35 1.37
CA LYS A 520 32.48 10.87 0.19
C LYS A 520 32.16 11.64 -1.07
N ALA A 521 30.97 12.23 -1.19
CA ALA A 521 30.57 13.00 -2.37
C ALA A 521 30.98 14.49 -2.31
N ALA A 522 31.19 15.09 -1.13
CA ALA A 522 31.32 16.55 -0.96
C ALA A 522 32.39 17.22 -1.85
N ASN A 523 33.57 16.59 -2.00
CA ASN A 523 34.74 17.19 -2.67
C ASN A 523 35.40 16.28 -3.72
N THR A 524 34.79 15.14 -4.06
CA THR A 524 35.40 14.14 -4.97
C THR A 524 35.04 14.34 -6.44
N GLY A 525 34.09 15.22 -6.76
CA GLY A 525 33.76 15.61 -8.13
C GLY A 525 34.83 16.50 -8.76
N ARG A 526 34.74 16.72 -10.07
CA ARG A 526 35.74 17.48 -10.82
C ARG A 526 35.90 18.91 -10.28
N ASN A 527 37.15 19.37 -10.18
CA ASN A 527 37.53 20.71 -9.69
C ASN A 527 37.13 20.99 -8.23
N GLY A 528 37.10 19.96 -7.36
CA GLY A 528 36.74 20.11 -5.95
C GLY A 528 35.27 20.43 -5.71
N LYS A 529 34.40 20.05 -6.66
CA LYS A 529 32.94 20.17 -6.54
C LYS A 529 32.34 18.89 -5.96
N PRO A 530 31.09 18.94 -5.45
CA PRO A 530 30.34 17.73 -5.12
C PRO A 530 30.21 16.79 -6.33
N TRP A 531 30.32 15.50 -6.08
CA TRP A 531 30.19 14.43 -7.08
C TRP A 531 28.79 14.43 -7.70
N GLY A 532 28.69 14.36 -9.03
CA GLY A 532 27.41 14.49 -9.74
C GLY A 532 27.17 13.43 -10.83
N ALA A 533 26.02 13.53 -11.50
CA ALA A 533 25.58 12.60 -12.54
C ALA A 533 26.61 12.38 -13.67
N LEU A 534 27.34 13.43 -14.07
CA LEU A 534 28.39 13.32 -15.10
C LEU A 534 29.63 12.56 -14.63
N ASP A 535 29.97 12.62 -13.34
CA ASP A 535 31.09 11.87 -12.77
C ASP A 535 30.68 10.41 -12.51
N MET A 536 29.44 10.15 -12.06
CA MET A 536 28.85 8.79 -12.04
C MET A 536 28.82 8.15 -13.44
N ARG A 537 28.32 8.86 -14.46
CA ARG A 537 28.29 8.37 -15.85
C ARG A 537 29.69 8.05 -16.37
N ARG A 538 30.73 8.78 -15.94
CA ARG A 538 32.13 8.49 -16.30
C ARG A 538 32.65 7.26 -15.57
N ALA A 539 32.37 7.12 -14.27
CA ALA A 539 32.82 5.98 -13.45
C ALA A 539 32.20 4.64 -13.86
N LEU A 540 30.99 4.66 -14.43
CA LEU A 540 30.28 3.48 -14.93
C LEU A 540 30.63 3.10 -16.37
N LYS A 541 31.32 3.96 -17.13
CA LYS A 541 31.53 3.78 -18.58
C LYS A 541 32.24 2.48 -18.94
N ASP A 542 33.14 2.02 -18.08
CA ASP A 542 33.92 0.80 -18.27
C ASP A 542 33.28 -0.43 -17.56
N ARG A 543 32.07 -0.25 -16.99
CA ARG A 543 31.32 -1.28 -16.24
C ARG A 543 29.98 -1.65 -16.89
N LEU A 544 29.30 -0.68 -17.51
CA LEU A 544 28.02 -0.86 -18.19
C LEU A 544 28.15 -0.55 -19.68
N ALA A 545 27.53 -1.38 -20.52
CA ALA A 545 27.41 -1.11 -21.94
C ALA A 545 26.58 0.18 -22.18
N ASN A 546 26.88 0.93 -23.26
CA ASN A 546 26.27 2.24 -23.53
C ASN A 546 24.72 2.26 -23.52
N TYR A 547 24.06 1.16 -23.88
CA TYR A 547 22.59 1.07 -23.87
C TYR A 547 21.99 0.78 -22.48
N LYS A 548 22.81 0.28 -21.52
CA LYS A 548 22.43 0.09 -20.11
C LYS A 548 22.68 1.33 -19.26
N MET A 549 23.47 2.29 -19.75
CA MET A 549 23.82 3.51 -19.03
C MET A 549 22.59 4.39 -18.77
N PRO A 550 22.31 4.80 -17.52
CA PRO A 550 21.19 5.69 -17.23
C PRO A 550 21.31 7.00 -18.02
N GLN A 551 20.34 7.23 -18.88
CA GLN A 551 20.20 8.43 -19.73
C GLN A 551 19.75 9.62 -18.88
N GLU A 552 18.94 9.37 -17.85
CA GLU A 552 18.58 10.32 -16.79
C GLU A 552 19.15 9.87 -15.43
N MET A 553 19.55 10.83 -14.58
CA MET A 553 20.01 10.57 -13.21
C MET A 553 19.56 11.69 -12.26
N LYS A 554 18.80 11.35 -11.20
CA LYS A 554 18.39 12.29 -10.14
C LYS A 554 19.14 11.99 -8.84
N VAL A 555 19.75 13.00 -8.23
CA VAL A 555 20.26 12.91 -6.85
C VAL A 555 19.16 13.36 -5.89
N LEU A 556 18.90 12.58 -4.85
CA LEU A 556 18.00 12.96 -3.74
C LEU A 556 18.81 13.44 -2.53
N ASN A 557 18.22 14.38 -1.78
CA ASN A 557 18.76 14.91 -0.52
C ASN A 557 18.33 14.09 0.72
N GLY A 558 17.71 12.94 0.52
CA GLY A 558 17.16 12.07 1.57
C GLY A 558 16.98 10.64 1.06
N PRO A 559 16.68 9.68 1.96
CA PRO A 559 16.65 8.24 1.62
C PRO A 559 15.56 7.90 0.60
N ILE A 560 15.75 6.81 -0.13
CA ILE A 560 14.76 6.39 -1.14
C ILE A 560 13.49 5.87 -0.42
N PRO A 561 12.28 6.37 -0.75
CA PRO A 561 11.02 5.92 -0.18
C PRO A 561 10.82 4.40 -0.31
N ARG A 562 10.31 3.81 0.77
CA ARG A 562 10.07 2.37 0.91
C ARG A 562 8.67 2.14 1.45
N ASN A 563 8.06 1.02 1.08
CA ASN A 563 6.79 0.58 1.68
C ASN A 563 6.98 0.08 3.12
N ALA A 564 5.87 -0.25 3.80
CA ALA A 564 5.86 -0.84 5.15
C ALA A 564 6.69 -2.14 5.28
N MET A 565 7.02 -2.80 4.16
CA MET A 565 7.87 -4.00 4.09
C MET A 565 9.36 -3.68 3.81
N GLY A 566 9.76 -2.41 3.80
CA GLY A 566 11.14 -1.96 3.57
C GLY A 566 11.63 -2.05 2.12
N LYS A 567 10.77 -2.43 1.16
CA LYS A 567 11.10 -2.47 -0.27
C LYS A 567 10.94 -1.09 -0.90
N VAL A 568 11.88 -0.72 -1.78
CA VAL A 568 11.81 0.53 -2.56
C VAL A 568 10.53 0.56 -3.40
N THR A 569 9.74 1.63 -3.26
CA THR A 569 8.49 1.79 -3.99
C THR A 569 8.74 2.35 -5.39
N ARG A 570 9.05 1.46 -6.34
CA ARG A 570 9.25 1.77 -7.78
C ARG A 570 8.03 2.40 -8.49
N GLY A 571 6.90 2.57 -7.79
CA GLY A 571 5.69 3.23 -8.29
C GLY A 571 5.70 4.76 -8.24
N PHE A 572 6.66 5.38 -7.55
CA PHE A 572 6.92 6.82 -7.68
C PHE A 572 7.63 7.09 -8.99
N GLN A 573 6.91 7.64 -9.96
CA GLN A 573 7.52 8.12 -11.20
C GLN A 573 8.19 9.47 -10.88
N TYR A 574 9.47 9.41 -10.52
CA TYR A 574 10.29 10.59 -10.23
C TYR A 574 10.33 11.50 -11.45
N ASP A 575 9.62 12.62 -11.39
CA ASP A 575 9.59 13.56 -12.50
C ASP A 575 11.00 14.12 -12.73
N LEU A 576 11.51 13.93 -13.95
CA LEU A 576 12.94 13.92 -14.26
C LEU A 576 13.30 14.84 -15.44
N ASP A 577 12.38 15.69 -15.87
CA ASP A 577 12.62 16.60 -17.00
C ASP A 577 13.47 17.83 -16.60
N THR A 578 14.62 17.97 -17.27
CA THR A 578 15.59 19.04 -17.05
C THR A 578 15.52 20.10 -18.15
N ARG A 579 14.69 21.14 -17.96
CA ARG A 579 14.73 22.39 -18.75
C ARG A 579 14.61 23.64 -17.89
N SER A 580 15.65 23.95 -17.13
CA SER A 580 15.82 25.26 -16.46
C SER A 580 17.31 25.60 -16.24
N LEU A 581 18.08 25.72 -17.32
CA LEU A 581 19.44 26.27 -17.32
C LEU A 581 19.73 27.07 -18.61
N CYS A 582 19.03 28.19 -18.77
CA CYS A 582 19.46 29.32 -19.60
C CYS A 582 18.80 30.59 -19.05
N GLY A 583 19.59 31.44 -18.41
CA GLY A 583 19.13 32.76 -17.97
C GLY A 583 19.71 33.87 -18.84
N THR A 584 18.92 34.92 -19.05
CA THR A 584 19.34 36.29 -19.42
C THR A 584 18.17 37.26 -19.12
N PRO A 585 18.39 38.59 -18.99
CA PRO A 585 17.71 39.35 -17.94
C PRO A 585 16.67 40.41 -18.39
N ALA A 586 15.86 40.82 -17.42
CA ALA A 586 15.23 42.14 -17.21
C ALA A 586 14.43 42.81 -18.34
N THR A 587 13.13 43.05 -18.10
CA THR A 587 12.52 44.40 -17.88
C THR A 587 10.98 44.30 -17.91
N GLY A 588 10.29 45.09 -17.08
CA GLY A 588 8.81 45.19 -17.10
C GLY A 588 8.21 45.54 -15.73
N ASN A 589 7.88 46.81 -15.51
CA ASN A 589 7.12 47.24 -14.33
C ASN A 589 5.61 47.12 -14.60
N GLY A 590 4.89 46.45 -13.70
CA GLY A 590 3.42 46.39 -13.65
C GLY A 590 2.92 45.99 -12.24
N PRO A 591 1.65 46.24 -11.89
CA PRO A 591 1.08 45.85 -10.58
C PRO A 591 0.90 44.33 -10.43
N ALA A 592 0.39 43.90 -9.28
CA ALA A 592 0.40 42.52 -8.78
C ALA A 592 0.02 41.42 -9.82
N GLY A 593 1.05 40.73 -10.31
CA GLY A 593 0.93 39.48 -11.05
C GLY A 593 2.25 38.73 -10.95
N GLY A 594 2.32 37.72 -10.07
CA GLY A 594 3.48 36.84 -10.01
C GLY A 594 3.56 35.98 -11.28
N ASN A 595 4.77 35.74 -11.79
CA ASN A 595 4.95 34.72 -12.83
C ASN A 595 4.56 33.36 -12.24
N TYR A 596 3.47 32.75 -12.72
CA TYR A 596 3.02 31.43 -12.27
C TYR A 596 4.10 30.38 -12.57
N SER A 597 4.79 29.94 -11.53
CA SER A 597 5.80 28.88 -11.56
C SER A 597 5.24 27.49 -11.26
N GLY A 598 3.97 27.41 -10.85
CA GLY A 598 3.27 26.17 -10.53
C GLY A 598 3.03 25.26 -11.73
N ARG A 599 2.56 24.05 -11.47
CA ARG A 599 2.17 23.08 -12.51
C ARG A 599 0.94 22.31 -12.06
N HIS A 600 -0.21 22.63 -12.64
CA HIS A 600 -1.47 21.93 -12.38
C HIS A 600 -1.36 20.44 -12.71
N PRO A 601 -1.69 19.52 -11.77
CA PRO A 601 -1.73 18.09 -12.04
C PRO A 601 -2.76 17.77 -13.13
N ARG A 602 -2.38 16.96 -14.12
CA ARG A 602 -3.25 16.60 -15.24
C ARG A 602 -4.25 15.53 -14.81
N LEU A 603 -5.54 15.78 -15.09
CA LEU A 603 -6.63 14.84 -14.83
C LEU A 603 -7.42 14.67 -16.12
N THR A 604 -7.28 13.52 -16.76
CA THR A 604 -8.02 13.19 -17.98
C THR A 604 -9.49 12.99 -17.66
N THR A 605 -10.36 13.71 -18.36
CA THR A 605 -11.82 13.56 -18.30
C THR A 605 -12.38 13.30 -19.69
N TYR A 606 -13.69 13.10 -19.84
CA TYR A 606 -14.31 12.80 -21.13
C TYR A 606 -15.67 13.48 -21.32
N LYS A 607 -15.93 13.93 -22.55
CA LYS A 607 -17.26 14.39 -22.97
C LYS A 607 -17.89 13.35 -23.89
N CYS A 608 -19.13 12.96 -23.62
CA CYS A 608 -19.80 11.84 -24.30
C CYS A 608 -21.01 12.31 -25.12
N THR A 609 -21.29 11.61 -26.21
CA THR A 609 -22.48 11.83 -27.05
C THR A 609 -23.08 10.49 -27.45
N SER A 610 -24.40 10.44 -27.64
CA SER A 610 -25.12 9.23 -28.07
C SER A 610 -24.69 8.72 -29.45
N GLN A 611 -24.10 9.58 -30.29
CA GLN A 611 -23.69 9.23 -31.66
C GLN A 611 -22.21 8.81 -31.76
N ASN A 612 -21.30 9.52 -31.07
CA ASN A 612 -19.85 9.37 -31.26
C ASN A 612 -19.13 8.75 -30.06
N GLY A 613 -19.85 8.34 -29.02
CA GLY A 613 -19.26 7.86 -27.77
C GLY A 613 -18.55 8.98 -27.00
N CYS A 614 -17.53 8.62 -26.22
CA CYS A 614 -16.80 9.53 -25.35
C CYS A 614 -15.48 10.02 -25.97
N THR A 615 -15.33 11.33 -26.12
CA THR A 615 -14.08 12.00 -26.52
C THR A 615 -13.29 12.41 -25.27
N ARG A 616 -11.97 12.20 -25.31
CA ARG A 616 -11.04 12.59 -24.24
C ARG A 616 -10.96 14.12 -24.14
N GLN A 617 -10.85 14.65 -22.92
CA GLN A 617 -10.56 16.04 -22.62
C GLN A 617 -9.24 16.14 -21.82
N ASN A 618 -8.35 17.08 -22.16
CA ASN A 618 -7.01 17.23 -21.55
C ASN A 618 -6.98 18.18 -20.34
N THR A 619 -7.97 18.06 -19.48
CA THR A 619 -8.17 18.87 -18.27
C THR A 619 -7.06 18.72 -17.22
N SER A 620 -7.05 19.60 -16.23
CA SER A 620 -6.16 19.57 -15.06
C SER A 620 -6.90 20.00 -13.80
N VAL A 621 -6.29 19.82 -12.62
CA VAL A 621 -6.84 20.30 -11.35
C VAL A 621 -6.01 21.45 -10.76
N VAL A 622 -6.68 22.35 -10.06
CA VAL A 622 -6.06 23.47 -9.31
C VAL A 622 -6.56 23.45 -7.87
N LEU A 623 -5.66 23.70 -6.91
CA LEU A 623 -6.02 23.84 -5.49
C LEU A 623 -6.79 25.13 -5.24
N ASP A 624 -7.61 25.17 -4.20
CA ASP A 624 -8.28 26.38 -3.72
C ASP A 624 -7.28 27.50 -3.37
N ALA A 625 -7.63 28.76 -3.64
CA ALA A 625 -6.84 29.93 -3.27
C ALA A 625 -6.50 30.00 -1.77
N ALA A 626 -7.38 29.51 -0.89
CA ALA A 626 -7.14 29.42 0.55
C ALA A 626 -6.01 28.46 0.95
N THR A 627 -5.60 27.55 0.04
CA THR A 627 -4.43 26.68 0.23
C THR A 627 -3.11 27.35 -0.21
N HIS A 628 -3.19 28.37 -1.06
CA HIS A 628 -2.03 29.11 -1.53
C HIS A 628 -1.55 30.13 -0.48
N PHE A 629 -0.25 30.39 -0.40
CA PHE A 629 0.27 31.41 0.49
C PHE A 629 0.06 32.80 -0.14
N ILE A 630 -0.78 33.62 0.50
CA ILE A 630 -1.06 34.99 0.07
C ILE A 630 -0.38 35.96 1.06
N HIS A 631 0.62 36.67 0.57
CA HIS A 631 1.55 37.41 1.42
C HIS A 631 1.89 38.79 0.85
N LYS A 632 2.42 39.67 1.71
CA LYS A 632 2.80 41.02 1.33
C LYS A 632 3.99 40.98 0.36
N LYS A 633 3.85 41.73 -0.73
CA LYS A 633 4.82 41.84 -1.83
C LYS A 633 6.21 42.23 -1.30
N GLY A 634 7.19 41.36 -1.58
CA GLY A 634 8.58 41.55 -1.15
C GLY A 634 8.89 41.15 0.30
N THR A 635 7.94 40.59 1.06
CA THR A 635 8.18 40.02 2.39
C THR A 635 7.61 38.60 2.49
N GLN A 636 7.79 37.94 3.65
CA GLN A 636 7.17 36.65 3.99
C GLN A 636 6.02 36.84 5.00
N THR A 637 5.40 38.02 5.01
CA THR A 637 4.31 38.39 5.94
C THR A 637 2.98 38.03 5.31
N SER A 638 2.21 37.11 5.90
CA SER A 638 0.85 36.78 5.45
C SER A 638 -0.03 38.03 5.32
N CYS A 639 -0.90 38.08 4.31
CA CYS A 639 -1.95 39.10 4.20
C CYS A 639 -3.20 38.76 5.04
N THR A 640 -3.21 37.61 5.71
CA THR A 640 -4.24 37.17 6.65
C THR A 640 -3.65 36.80 8.01
N ASN A 641 -4.45 36.93 9.06
CA ASN A 641 -4.13 36.55 10.43
C ASN A 641 -5.28 35.71 11.04
N SER A 642 -5.24 35.41 12.34
CA SER A 642 -6.25 34.57 13.02
C SER A 642 -7.69 35.10 12.94
N ASN A 643 -7.87 36.37 12.60
CA ASN A 643 -9.16 37.04 12.54
C ASN A 643 -9.64 37.27 11.09
N GLY A 644 -8.97 36.69 10.10
CA GLY A 644 -9.26 36.89 8.68
C GLY A 644 -8.23 37.81 7.99
N LEU A 645 -8.71 38.79 7.22
CA LEU A 645 -7.85 39.69 6.44
C LEU A 645 -7.08 40.67 7.36
N ASP A 646 -5.79 40.88 7.12
CA ASP A 646 -5.00 41.82 7.92
C ASP A 646 -5.24 43.26 7.47
N THR A 647 -6.05 44.00 8.21
CA THR A 647 -6.45 45.38 7.88
C THR A 647 -5.30 46.39 7.89
N SER A 648 -4.11 46.05 8.43
CA SER A 648 -2.92 46.90 8.33
C SER A 648 -2.19 46.75 6.98
N ILE A 649 -2.45 45.66 6.26
CA ILE A 649 -1.94 45.38 4.91
C ILE A 649 -3.03 45.62 3.86
N CYS A 650 -4.29 45.31 4.20
CA CYS A 650 -5.47 45.38 3.37
C CYS A 650 -6.56 46.27 4.01
N PRO A 651 -6.37 47.60 4.07
CA PRO A 651 -7.39 48.53 4.58
C PRO A 651 -8.58 48.72 3.63
N ASP A 652 -8.38 48.47 2.34
CA ASP A 652 -9.38 48.53 1.27
C ASP A 652 -9.01 47.55 0.14
N LYS A 653 -9.97 47.20 -0.74
CA LYS A 653 -9.78 46.22 -1.84
C LYS A 653 -8.61 46.58 -2.78
N GLN A 654 -8.41 47.86 -3.12
CA GLN A 654 -7.35 48.31 -4.03
C GLN A 654 -5.98 48.21 -3.38
N THR A 655 -5.82 48.78 -2.18
CA THR A 655 -4.57 48.71 -1.42
C THR A 655 -4.19 47.27 -1.10
N CYS A 656 -5.17 46.40 -0.86
CA CYS A 656 -4.94 44.96 -0.66
C CYS A 656 -4.37 44.29 -1.92
N ALA A 657 -4.98 44.53 -3.09
CA ALA A 657 -4.50 44.01 -4.37
C ALA A 657 -3.10 44.52 -4.75
N ASP A 658 -2.77 45.78 -4.44
CA ASP A 658 -1.44 46.33 -4.68
C ASP A 658 -0.37 45.78 -3.71
N ASN A 659 -0.75 45.50 -2.46
CA ASN A 659 0.15 45.02 -1.41
C ASN A 659 0.37 43.51 -1.41
N CYS A 660 -0.59 42.70 -1.84
CA CYS A 660 -0.56 41.24 -1.69
C CYS A 660 -0.22 40.52 -3.00
N VAL A 661 0.45 39.38 -2.87
CA VAL A 661 0.75 38.45 -3.97
C VAL A 661 0.42 37.02 -3.52
N VAL A 662 -0.02 36.20 -4.47
CA VAL A 662 -0.30 34.78 -4.26
C VAL A 662 0.82 33.94 -4.87
N ASP A 663 1.44 33.09 -4.06
CA ASP A 663 2.45 32.13 -4.51
C ASP A 663 1.80 30.98 -5.30
N GLY A 664 2.51 30.43 -6.29
CA GLY A 664 2.05 29.27 -7.06
C GLY A 664 2.51 27.95 -6.46
N ILE A 665 1.61 26.96 -6.35
CA ILE A 665 1.95 25.62 -5.85
C ILE A 665 2.58 24.78 -6.98
N THR A 666 3.77 24.22 -6.72
CA THR A 666 4.49 23.31 -7.62
C THR A 666 4.37 21.84 -7.20
N ASP A 667 4.36 21.56 -5.90
CA ASP A 667 4.21 20.21 -5.34
C ASP A 667 2.83 20.03 -4.69
N TYR A 668 1.86 19.62 -5.52
CA TYR A 668 0.50 19.31 -5.09
C TYR A 668 0.43 18.11 -4.11
N ALA A 669 1.42 17.21 -4.12
CA ALA A 669 1.44 16.06 -3.23
C ALA A 669 1.69 16.48 -1.77
N SER A 670 2.43 17.59 -1.55
CA SER A 670 2.61 18.22 -0.22
C SER A 670 1.32 18.82 0.38
N TYR A 671 0.24 18.88 -0.42
CA TYR A 671 -1.11 19.28 -0.03
C TYR A 671 -2.12 18.12 -0.14
N GLY A 672 -1.65 16.88 -0.27
CA GLY A 672 -2.51 15.69 -0.33
C GLY A 672 -3.17 15.42 -1.69
N VAL A 673 -2.82 16.17 -2.73
CA VAL A 673 -3.42 16.03 -4.08
C VAL A 673 -2.47 15.26 -5.00
N GLN A 674 -2.96 14.15 -5.57
CA GLN A 674 -2.21 13.34 -6.53
C GLN A 674 -3.07 12.98 -7.73
N THR A 675 -2.51 12.99 -8.94
CA THR A 675 -3.19 12.56 -10.17
C THR A 675 -2.40 11.50 -10.91
N LYS A 676 -3.09 10.48 -11.44
CA LYS A 676 -2.54 9.49 -12.36
C LYS A 676 -3.54 9.23 -13.48
N ASN A 677 -3.20 9.64 -14.70
CA ASN A 677 -4.04 9.54 -15.90
C ASN A 677 -5.42 10.22 -15.76
N ASP A 678 -6.44 9.45 -15.44
CA ASP A 678 -7.85 9.82 -15.28
C ASP A 678 -8.32 9.65 -13.83
N THR A 679 -7.40 9.41 -12.89
CA THR A 679 -7.64 9.24 -11.45
C THR A 679 -7.03 10.38 -10.64
N LEU A 680 -7.85 11.04 -9.84
CA LEU A 680 -7.49 11.97 -8.77
C LEU A 680 -7.53 11.22 -7.43
N THR A 681 -6.54 11.44 -6.57
CA THR A 681 -6.54 10.99 -5.17
C THR A 681 -6.36 12.19 -4.26
N LEU A 682 -7.23 12.31 -3.26
CA LEU A 682 -7.22 13.38 -2.25
C LEU A 682 -7.06 12.75 -0.87
N HIS A 683 -5.95 13.04 -0.19
CA HIS A 683 -5.65 12.59 1.17
C HIS A 683 -6.10 13.63 2.20
N GLN A 684 -6.72 13.20 3.30
CA GLN A 684 -7.05 14.11 4.40
C GLN A 684 -5.80 14.58 5.15
N TYR A 685 -4.86 13.66 5.36
CA TYR A 685 -3.64 13.88 6.14
C TYR A 685 -2.39 13.45 5.37
N LEU A 686 -1.24 14.04 5.73
CA LEU A 686 0.08 13.60 5.31
C LEU A 686 0.97 13.26 6.52
N GLN A 687 1.83 12.26 6.36
CA GLN A 687 2.86 11.89 7.34
C GLN A 687 4.15 12.67 7.06
N THR A 688 4.61 13.45 8.04
CA THR A 688 5.87 14.21 7.97
C THR A 688 6.77 13.78 9.14
N GLY A 689 7.62 12.78 8.90
CA GLY A 689 8.45 12.17 9.95
C GLY A 689 7.58 11.37 10.93
N ASN A 690 7.44 11.88 12.16
CA ASN A 690 6.58 11.29 13.21
C ASN A 690 5.27 12.08 13.41
N GLU A 691 5.06 13.18 12.69
CA GLU A 691 3.90 14.06 12.83
C GLU A 691 2.89 13.81 11.70
N THR A 692 1.61 13.79 12.08
CA THR A 692 0.51 13.78 11.12
C THR A 692 0.08 15.23 10.89
N LYS A 693 -0.11 15.62 9.63
CA LYS A 693 -0.55 16.97 9.25
C LYS A 693 -1.85 16.86 8.48
N SER A 694 -2.93 17.47 8.99
CA SER A 694 -4.16 17.68 8.20
C SER A 694 -3.87 18.61 7.03
N VAL A 695 -4.30 18.22 5.84
CA VAL A 695 -4.15 18.99 4.59
C VAL A 695 -5.48 19.24 3.88
N SER A 696 -6.47 18.36 4.04
CA SER A 696 -7.89 18.58 3.67
C SER A 696 -8.13 19.31 2.33
N PRO A 697 -7.55 18.86 1.20
CA PRO A 697 -7.55 19.63 -0.04
C PRO A 697 -8.95 19.75 -0.66
N ARG A 698 -9.22 20.93 -1.23
CA ARG A 698 -10.26 21.18 -2.23
C ARG A 698 -9.60 21.59 -3.54
N VAL A 699 -10.07 21.02 -4.65
CA VAL A 699 -9.57 21.30 -6.00
C VAL A 699 -10.71 21.54 -7.00
N TYR A 700 -10.41 22.30 -8.06
CA TYR A 700 -11.33 22.58 -9.16
C TYR A 700 -10.81 22.02 -10.48
N LEU A 701 -11.71 21.65 -11.39
CA LEU A 701 -11.37 21.21 -12.74
C LEU A 701 -11.09 22.42 -13.66
N LEU A 702 -9.83 22.61 -14.07
CA LEU A 702 -9.45 23.54 -15.13
C LEU A 702 -9.73 22.97 -16.52
N ALA A 703 -10.14 23.84 -17.43
CA ALA A 703 -10.32 23.54 -18.86
C ALA A 703 -8.97 23.26 -19.55
N GLU A 704 -9.02 22.84 -20.83
CA GLU A 704 -7.80 22.53 -21.60
C GLU A 704 -6.88 23.75 -21.82
N ASP A 705 -7.40 24.97 -21.68
CA ASP A 705 -6.61 26.21 -21.76
C ASP A 705 -5.67 26.41 -20.55
N GLY A 706 -5.95 25.78 -19.40
CA GLY A 706 -5.21 25.94 -18.15
C GLY A 706 -5.34 27.33 -17.49
N GLU A 707 -6.26 28.17 -17.97
CA GLU A 707 -6.48 29.54 -17.51
C GLU A 707 -7.89 29.75 -16.91
N ASN A 708 -8.88 28.97 -17.37
CA ASN A 708 -10.26 29.01 -16.89
C ASN A 708 -10.71 27.65 -16.32
N TYR A 709 -11.75 27.66 -15.50
CA TYR A 709 -12.43 26.44 -15.07
C TYR A 709 -13.21 25.79 -16.22
N SER A 710 -13.37 24.47 -16.14
CA SER A 710 -14.34 23.74 -16.96
C SER A 710 -15.75 24.08 -16.49
N MET A 711 -16.53 24.75 -17.34
CA MET A 711 -17.94 25.05 -17.08
C MET A 711 -18.82 23.89 -17.56
N LEU A 712 -19.33 23.10 -16.61
CA LEU A 712 -20.16 21.94 -16.89
C LEU A 712 -21.62 22.36 -17.02
N GLN A 713 -22.13 22.36 -18.25
CA GLN A 713 -23.55 22.54 -18.56
C GLN A 713 -24.21 21.16 -18.56
N LEU A 714 -25.03 20.89 -17.54
CA LEU A 714 -25.57 19.54 -17.28
C LEU A 714 -27.09 19.41 -17.41
N LEU A 715 -27.80 20.49 -17.75
CA LEU A 715 -29.24 20.44 -18.00
C LEU A 715 -29.57 19.48 -19.16
N ASN A 716 -30.36 18.44 -18.90
CA ASN A 716 -30.60 17.30 -19.81
C ASN A 716 -29.32 16.56 -20.26
N GLN A 717 -28.38 16.40 -19.33
CA GLN A 717 -27.17 15.58 -19.47
C GLN A 717 -27.04 14.63 -18.28
N GLU A 718 -26.11 13.68 -18.38
CA GLU A 718 -25.66 12.89 -17.25
C GLU A 718 -24.20 13.16 -16.93
N PHE A 719 -23.87 13.07 -15.65
CA PHE A 719 -22.51 13.14 -15.12
C PHE A 719 -22.17 11.82 -14.44
N THR A 720 -20.94 11.36 -14.59
CA THR A 720 -20.54 10.01 -14.19
C THR A 720 -19.08 9.95 -13.78
N PHE A 721 -18.77 9.19 -12.73
CA PHE A 721 -17.41 8.98 -12.25
C PHE A 721 -17.32 7.66 -11.48
N ASP A 722 -16.15 7.05 -11.48
CA ASP A 722 -15.79 5.92 -10.61
C ASP A 722 -15.19 6.48 -9.31
N VAL A 723 -15.66 6.00 -8.16
CA VAL A 723 -15.18 6.40 -6.84
C VAL A 723 -14.70 5.22 -6.00
N ASP A 724 -13.55 5.38 -5.36
CA ASP A 724 -13.08 4.53 -4.28
C ASP A 724 -13.14 5.35 -2.98
N ALA A 725 -14.22 5.12 -2.23
CA ALA A 725 -14.48 5.70 -0.92
C ALA A 725 -14.11 4.74 0.23
N SER A 726 -13.48 3.60 -0.05
CA SER A 726 -13.33 2.50 0.92
C SER A 726 -12.56 2.86 2.19
N THR A 727 -11.66 3.84 2.12
CA THR A 727 -10.87 4.33 3.26
C THR A 727 -11.52 5.49 4.02
N LEU A 728 -12.59 6.09 3.49
CA LEU A 728 -13.35 7.14 4.17
C LEU A 728 -14.19 6.52 5.30
N VAL A 729 -13.73 6.71 6.53
CA VAL A 729 -14.40 6.28 7.76
C VAL A 729 -15.53 7.24 8.16
N CYS A 730 -16.25 6.91 9.24
CA CYS A 730 -17.18 7.84 9.89
C CYS A 730 -16.50 9.19 10.20
N GLY A 731 -17.21 10.31 10.04
CA GLY A 731 -16.67 11.66 10.21
C GLY A 731 -15.87 12.23 9.04
N MET A 732 -15.61 11.43 8.01
CA MET A 732 -15.04 11.90 6.76
C MET A 732 -16.14 12.25 5.75
N ASN A 733 -15.85 13.19 4.85
CA ASN A 733 -16.62 13.44 3.64
C ASN A 733 -15.65 13.60 2.46
N GLY A 734 -15.78 12.74 1.46
CA GLY A 734 -15.17 12.91 0.15
C GLY A 734 -16.22 13.47 -0.79
N ALA A 735 -16.16 14.78 -1.07
CA ALA A 735 -17.18 15.47 -1.84
C ALA A 735 -16.78 15.65 -3.31
N LEU A 736 -17.76 15.51 -4.20
CA LEU A 736 -17.70 15.89 -5.61
C LEU A 736 -19.01 16.62 -5.94
N TYR A 737 -18.89 17.89 -6.29
CA TYR A 737 -20.02 18.82 -6.36
C TYR A 737 -19.78 19.91 -7.39
N LEU A 738 -20.81 20.71 -7.67
CA LEU A 738 -20.73 21.85 -8.57
C LEU A 738 -21.08 23.14 -7.84
N SER A 739 -20.28 24.18 -8.04
CA SER A 739 -20.56 25.54 -7.59
C SER A 739 -20.74 26.48 -8.79
N GLU A 740 -21.67 27.43 -8.73
CA GLU A 740 -21.84 28.46 -9.77
C GLU A 740 -20.80 29.59 -9.66
N MET A 741 -19.53 29.20 -9.66
CA MET A 741 -18.36 30.08 -9.70
C MET A 741 -18.18 30.65 -11.11
N GLU A 742 -17.56 31.83 -11.24
CA GLU A 742 -17.16 32.35 -12.55
C GLU A 742 -16.05 31.50 -13.19
N ALA A 743 -16.15 31.25 -14.50
CA ALA A 743 -15.14 30.51 -15.28
C ALA A 743 -13.72 31.06 -15.12
N SER A 744 -13.58 32.37 -14.94
CA SER A 744 -12.31 33.08 -14.77
C SER A 744 -11.74 33.02 -13.34
N GLY A 745 -12.50 32.50 -12.37
CA GLY A 745 -12.23 32.63 -10.93
C GLY A 745 -12.36 34.05 -10.39
N GLY A 746 -13.15 34.91 -11.06
CA GLY A 746 -13.27 36.33 -10.71
C GLY A 746 -12.07 37.17 -11.15
N LYS A 747 -11.42 36.81 -12.27
CA LYS A 747 -10.24 37.53 -12.77
C LYS A 747 -10.61 38.96 -13.16
N SER A 748 -10.16 39.93 -12.38
CA SER A 748 -10.51 41.35 -12.47
C SER A 748 -9.25 42.22 -12.60
N SER A 749 -9.38 43.55 -12.57
CA SER A 749 -8.22 44.44 -12.43
C SER A 749 -7.51 44.24 -11.08
N LEU A 750 -8.26 43.85 -10.04
CA LEU A 750 -7.77 43.62 -8.68
C LEU A 750 -7.30 42.17 -8.46
N ASN A 751 -7.97 41.19 -9.08
CA ASN A 751 -7.55 39.79 -9.09
C ASN A 751 -6.94 39.41 -10.45
N GLN A 752 -5.61 39.50 -10.58
CA GLN A 752 -4.89 38.97 -11.76
C GLN A 752 -4.68 37.46 -11.73
N ALA A 753 -4.94 36.80 -10.59
CA ALA A 753 -4.66 35.38 -10.38
C ALA A 753 -5.71 34.48 -11.04
N GLY A 754 -7.00 34.73 -10.77
CA GLY A 754 -8.12 34.01 -11.37
C GLY A 754 -8.14 32.49 -11.07
N ALA A 755 -8.83 31.74 -11.94
CA ALA A 755 -9.02 30.29 -11.84
C ALA A 755 -7.69 29.53 -11.78
N LYS A 756 -6.65 30.05 -12.44
CA LYS A 756 -5.29 29.51 -12.43
C LYS A 756 -4.69 29.32 -11.02
N TYR A 757 -5.18 30.06 -10.03
CA TYR A 757 -4.80 29.98 -8.61
C TYR A 757 -5.98 29.55 -7.70
N GLY A 758 -7.07 29.02 -8.26
CA GLY A 758 -8.20 28.53 -7.46
C GLY A 758 -9.06 29.62 -6.80
N THR A 759 -9.09 30.84 -7.35
CA THR A 759 -9.89 31.94 -6.80
C THR A 759 -11.37 31.87 -7.23
N GLY A 760 -12.24 32.58 -6.50
CA GLY A 760 -13.67 32.72 -6.84
C GLY A 760 -14.60 31.66 -6.26
N TYR A 761 -14.19 30.92 -5.21
CA TYR A 761 -15.05 29.93 -4.56
C TYR A 761 -16.28 30.55 -3.89
N CYS A 762 -17.41 29.86 -4.04
CA CYS A 762 -18.69 30.13 -3.40
C CYS A 762 -19.46 28.81 -3.27
N ASP A 763 -20.39 28.76 -2.32
CA ASP A 763 -21.29 27.64 -2.07
C ASP A 763 -22.63 28.14 -1.51
N ALA A 764 -23.60 27.24 -1.30
CA ALA A 764 -24.89 27.63 -0.73
C ALA A 764 -24.81 27.90 0.77
N GLN A 765 -23.71 27.50 1.42
CA GLN A 765 -23.45 27.76 2.84
C GLN A 765 -23.04 29.21 3.11
N CYS A 766 -22.70 29.99 2.09
CA CYS A 766 -22.45 31.44 2.17
C CYS A 766 -21.35 31.81 3.19
N TYR A 767 -20.27 31.03 3.27
CA TYR A 767 -19.22 31.28 4.26
C TYR A 767 -18.49 32.62 4.05
N THR A 768 -18.17 33.30 5.15
CA THR A 768 -17.29 34.48 5.15
C THR A 768 -15.84 34.03 5.02
N THR A 769 -15.22 34.32 3.88
CA THR A 769 -13.81 34.02 3.58
C THR A 769 -12.98 35.31 3.55
N PRO A 770 -11.65 35.28 3.82
CA PRO A 770 -10.80 36.48 3.70
C PRO A 770 -10.66 37.01 2.27
N TRP A 771 -11.00 36.19 1.27
CA TRP A 771 -10.91 36.51 -0.16
C TRP A 771 -12.19 36.06 -0.87
N ILE A 772 -12.75 36.93 -1.72
CA ILE A 772 -13.90 36.63 -2.59
C ILE A 772 -13.54 37.10 -4.00
N ASN A 773 -13.71 36.25 -5.01
CA ASN A 773 -13.21 36.50 -6.38
C ASN A 773 -11.74 36.95 -6.43
N GLY A 774 -10.91 36.47 -5.48
CA GLY A 774 -9.49 36.84 -5.33
C GLY A 774 -9.24 38.26 -4.81
N GLU A 775 -10.29 39.04 -4.53
CA GLU A 775 -10.21 40.36 -3.90
C GLU A 775 -10.28 40.23 -2.37
N GLY A 776 -9.61 41.13 -1.64
CA GLY A 776 -9.62 41.11 -0.17
C GLY A 776 -11.00 41.46 0.38
N ASN A 777 -11.58 40.57 1.20
CA ASN A 777 -12.91 40.76 1.79
C ASN A 777 -12.85 41.71 3.00
N THR A 778 -12.72 43.01 2.74
CA THR A 778 -12.63 44.04 3.78
C THR A 778 -13.94 44.30 4.52
N GLU A 779 -15.08 43.86 3.98
CA GLU A 779 -16.41 44.06 4.55
C GLU A 779 -16.93 42.84 5.33
N SER A 780 -16.17 41.73 5.38
CA SER A 780 -16.54 40.46 6.01
C SER A 780 -17.88 39.87 5.52
N VAL A 781 -18.20 40.08 4.24
CA VAL A 781 -19.38 39.51 3.57
C VAL A 781 -19.22 38.01 3.30
N GLY A 782 -20.33 37.28 3.13
CA GLY A 782 -20.31 35.85 2.81
C GLY A 782 -20.34 35.57 1.30
N SER A 783 -19.68 34.49 0.86
CA SER A 783 -19.59 34.10 -0.55
C SER A 783 -20.66 33.06 -0.92
N CYS A 784 -21.81 33.51 -1.41
CA CYS A 784 -22.94 32.65 -1.80
C CYS A 784 -22.92 32.30 -3.30
N CYS A 785 -23.27 31.07 -3.68
CA CYS A 785 -23.79 30.76 -5.01
C CYS A 785 -24.57 29.44 -5.04
N GLN A 786 -25.22 29.14 -6.18
CA GLN A 786 -25.92 27.87 -6.40
C GLN A 786 -24.95 26.70 -6.26
N GLU A 787 -25.40 25.63 -5.62
CA GLU A 787 -24.59 24.44 -5.33
C GLU A 787 -25.37 23.16 -5.65
N MET A 788 -24.67 22.20 -6.27
CA MET A 788 -25.23 20.90 -6.63
C MET A 788 -24.28 19.80 -6.17
N ASP A 789 -24.56 19.27 -4.98
CA ASP A 789 -23.83 18.15 -4.39
C ASP A 789 -24.21 16.85 -5.09
N ILE A 790 -23.47 16.55 -6.15
CA ILE A 790 -23.57 15.28 -6.86
C ILE A 790 -23.23 14.14 -5.89
N TRP A 791 -22.25 14.34 -5.02
CA TRP A 791 -21.76 13.29 -4.15
C TRP A 791 -21.10 13.84 -2.90
N GLU A 792 -21.77 13.69 -1.76
CA GLU A 792 -21.13 13.75 -0.45
C GLU A 792 -21.20 12.36 0.17
N ALA A 793 -20.07 11.82 0.62
CA ALA A 793 -20.07 10.46 1.15
C ALA A 793 -18.82 10.13 1.96
N ASN A 794 -18.98 9.08 2.75
CA ASN A 794 -17.91 8.18 3.14
C ASN A 794 -18.33 6.73 2.86
N ALA A 795 -17.63 5.74 3.40
CA ALA A 795 -17.98 4.34 3.18
C ALA A 795 -19.24 3.88 3.95
N ARG A 796 -19.90 4.74 4.74
CA ARG A 796 -21.01 4.40 5.64
C ARG A 796 -22.34 5.06 5.27
N ALA A 797 -22.31 6.25 4.68
CA ALA A 797 -23.48 6.98 4.20
C ALA A 797 -23.12 7.86 2.99
N THR A 798 -24.14 8.32 2.27
CA THR A 798 -24.01 9.23 1.13
C THR A 798 -25.24 10.13 0.99
N GLY A 799 -25.03 11.37 0.52
CA GLY A 799 -26.04 12.32 0.08
C GLY A 799 -25.88 12.70 -1.41
N LEU A 800 -27.01 13.12 -1.98
CA LEU A 800 -27.13 13.83 -3.25
C LEU A 800 -28.06 15.02 -2.96
N THR A 801 -27.59 16.26 -3.13
CA THR A 801 -28.34 17.43 -2.64
C THR A 801 -28.24 18.63 -3.60
N PRO A 802 -29.35 19.07 -4.22
CA PRO A 802 -29.42 20.38 -4.85
C PRO A 802 -29.68 21.47 -3.81
N HIS A 803 -28.93 22.56 -3.89
CA HIS A 803 -28.98 23.72 -3.00
C HIS A 803 -29.23 25.02 -3.81
N PRO A 804 -30.50 25.39 -4.04
CA PRO A 804 -30.84 26.56 -4.83
C PRO A 804 -30.64 27.87 -4.06
N CYS A 805 -30.32 28.92 -4.80
CA CYS A 805 -30.31 30.31 -4.32
C CYS A 805 -31.29 31.18 -5.12
N ASN A 806 -31.69 32.34 -4.59
CA ASN A 806 -32.43 33.36 -5.35
C ASN A 806 -31.52 34.36 -6.09
N THR A 807 -30.22 34.06 -6.17
CA THR A 807 -29.18 34.80 -6.87
C THR A 807 -28.57 33.95 -7.98
N THR A 808 -27.92 34.61 -8.95
CA THR A 808 -27.21 33.96 -10.06
C THR A 808 -25.72 34.25 -9.94
N GLY A 809 -24.89 33.21 -10.03
CA GLY A 809 -23.45 33.31 -9.83
C GLY A 809 -23.06 33.62 -8.39
N LEU A 810 -21.82 34.07 -8.20
CA LEU A 810 -21.32 34.52 -6.92
C LEU A 810 -22.04 35.79 -6.45
N TYR A 811 -22.51 35.78 -5.20
CA TYR A 811 -23.18 36.89 -4.54
C TYR A 811 -22.57 37.15 -3.15
N GLU A 812 -22.14 38.39 -2.92
CA GLU A 812 -21.64 38.87 -1.61
C GLU A 812 -22.83 39.17 -0.67
N CYS A 813 -23.09 38.30 0.31
CA CYS A 813 -24.18 38.46 1.28
C CYS A 813 -23.74 39.22 2.55
N SER A 814 -24.69 39.85 3.24
CA SER A 814 -24.46 40.43 4.58
C SER A 814 -25.63 40.15 5.53
N GLY A 815 -25.33 40.11 6.83
CA GLY A 815 -26.31 39.94 7.90
C GLY A 815 -27.19 38.69 7.72
N SER A 816 -28.51 38.87 7.83
CA SER A 816 -29.50 37.79 7.65
C SER A 816 -29.50 37.19 6.23
N GLY A 817 -28.95 37.88 5.23
CA GLY A 817 -28.81 37.36 3.87
C GLY A 817 -27.89 36.13 3.80
N CYS A 818 -26.97 35.96 4.75
CA CYS A 818 -26.08 34.80 4.87
C CYS A 818 -26.61 33.69 5.80
N GLY A 819 -27.79 33.84 6.39
CA GLY A 819 -28.37 32.86 7.34
C GLY A 819 -29.24 31.81 6.65
N ASP A 820 -29.86 30.92 7.43
CA ASP A 820 -30.70 29.81 6.91
C ASP A 820 -32.01 30.30 6.24
N SER A 821 -32.41 31.54 6.55
CA SER A 821 -33.49 32.27 5.86
C SER A 821 -32.99 33.28 4.83
N GLY A 822 -31.72 33.15 4.43
CA GLY A 822 -31.01 34.03 3.51
C GLY A 822 -31.24 33.71 2.03
N VAL A 823 -30.25 34.07 1.21
CA VAL A 823 -30.33 33.97 -0.27
C VAL A 823 -30.19 32.56 -0.82
N CYS A 824 -29.59 31.64 -0.06
CA CYS A 824 -29.35 30.24 -0.44
C CYS A 824 -30.00 29.25 0.52
N ASP A 825 -30.38 28.07 0.01
CA ASP A 825 -30.85 26.97 0.84
C ASP A 825 -29.67 26.16 1.40
N LYS A 826 -29.31 26.40 2.65
CA LYS A 826 -28.22 25.66 3.33
C LYS A 826 -28.53 24.19 3.60
N SER A 827 -29.81 23.81 3.67
CA SER A 827 -30.23 22.42 3.95
C SER A 827 -30.41 21.60 2.68
N GLY A 828 -30.84 22.25 1.60
CA GLY A 828 -31.08 21.64 0.29
C GLY A 828 -32.18 20.57 0.30
N CYS A 829 -32.34 19.87 -0.82
CA CYS A 829 -33.27 18.74 -0.94
C CYS A 829 -32.54 17.39 -0.97
N GLY A 830 -31.96 16.99 0.17
CA GLY A 830 -31.02 15.87 0.25
C GLY A 830 -31.66 14.48 0.09
N PHE A 831 -31.10 13.67 -0.81
CA PHE A 831 -31.41 12.24 -0.95
C PHE A 831 -30.32 11.39 -0.29
N ASN A 832 -30.49 11.09 1.00
CA ASN A 832 -29.68 10.09 1.71
C ASN A 832 -30.49 8.79 1.85
N PRO A 833 -30.08 7.67 1.22
CA PRO A 833 -30.88 6.44 1.21
C PRO A 833 -31.01 5.81 2.60
N TYR A 834 -29.99 5.91 3.47
CA TYR A 834 -30.08 5.39 4.83
C TYR A 834 -31.02 6.24 5.69
N GLY A 835 -30.91 7.58 5.59
CA GLY A 835 -31.81 8.53 6.25
C GLY A 835 -33.28 8.36 5.85
N LEU A 836 -33.52 7.98 4.60
CA LEU A 836 -34.84 7.70 4.03
C LEU A 836 -35.30 6.24 4.23
N GLY A 837 -34.57 5.45 5.03
CA GLY A 837 -34.98 4.13 5.53
C GLY A 837 -34.40 2.91 4.81
N ALA A 838 -33.72 3.08 3.67
CA ALA A 838 -33.05 2.01 2.93
C ALA A 838 -31.66 1.69 3.51
N LYS A 839 -31.64 1.22 4.77
CA LYS A 839 -30.42 1.05 5.58
C LYS A 839 -29.47 -0.05 5.10
N ASP A 840 -29.92 -0.95 4.25
CA ASP A 840 -29.18 -2.04 3.63
C ASP A 840 -28.72 -1.72 2.18
N TYR A 841 -28.91 -0.47 1.74
CA TYR A 841 -28.66 -0.05 0.36
C TYR A 841 -27.20 0.34 0.09
N TYR A 842 -26.60 1.22 0.90
CA TYR A 842 -25.26 1.78 0.66
C TYR A 842 -24.35 1.59 1.88
N GLY A 843 -23.18 0.97 1.69
CA GLY A 843 -22.20 0.77 2.74
C GLY A 843 -21.40 -0.53 2.60
N TYR A 844 -20.63 -0.89 3.63
CA TYR A 844 -19.74 -2.05 3.59
C TYR A 844 -20.50 -3.36 3.36
N GLY A 845 -20.31 -3.98 2.18
CA GLY A 845 -20.95 -5.24 1.81
C GLY A 845 -22.45 -5.15 1.49
N LEU A 846 -22.98 -3.93 1.36
CA LEU A 846 -24.38 -3.66 1.04
C LEU A 846 -24.62 -3.62 -0.48
N LYS A 847 -25.85 -3.31 -0.91
CA LYS A 847 -26.26 -3.36 -2.33
C LYS A 847 -25.34 -2.53 -3.25
N VAL A 848 -24.95 -1.33 -2.80
CA VAL A 848 -23.78 -0.59 -3.28
C VAL A 848 -22.67 -0.80 -2.26
N ASN A 849 -21.70 -1.65 -2.59
CA ASN A 849 -20.68 -2.12 -1.67
C ASN A 849 -19.47 -1.16 -1.64
N THR A 850 -19.35 -0.38 -0.55
CA THR A 850 -18.29 0.64 -0.42
C THR A 850 -16.90 0.10 -0.15
N ASN A 851 -16.70 -1.22 0.00
CA ASN A 851 -15.37 -1.84 0.10
C ASN A 851 -14.62 -1.89 -1.24
N GLU A 852 -15.29 -1.57 -2.35
CA GLU A 852 -14.74 -1.65 -3.71
C GLU A 852 -15.11 -0.40 -4.49
N THR A 853 -14.37 -0.11 -5.56
CA THR A 853 -14.73 0.97 -6.50
C THR A 853 -16.11 0.71 -7.12
N PHE A 854 -16.90 1.76 -7.27
CA PHE A 854 -18.17 1.75 -8.01
C PHE A 854 -18.31 3.03 -8.84
N THR A 855 -19.08 2.95 -9.92
CA THR A 855 -19.48 4.12 -10.71
C THR A 855 -20.71 4.75 -10.09
N VAL A 856 -20.72 6.08 -9.97
CA VAL A 856 -21.88 6.91 -9.66
C VAL A 856 -22.34 7.59 -10.95
N VAL A 857 -23.62 7.47 -11.29
CA VAL A 857 -24.25 8.17 -12.44
C VAL A 857 -25.33 9.09 -11.88
N THR A 858 -25.34 10.35 -12.31
CA THR A 858 -26.38 11.33 -11.97
C THR A 858 -26.92 11.96 -13.24
N GLN A 859 -28.24 11.91 -13.42
CA GLN A 859 -28.96 12.35 -14.62
C GLN A 859 -29.87 13.53 -14.26
N PHE A 860 -29.77 14.63 -15.01
CA PHE A 860 -30.51 15.87 -14.77
C PHE A 860 -31.59 16.04 -15.83
N LEU A 861 -32.74 15.38 -15.64
CA LEU A 861 -33.77 15.19 -16.66
C LEU A 861 -34.69 16.41 -16.74
N THR A 862 -34.92 16.92 -17.95
CA THR A 862 -35.86 18.02 -18.20
C THR A 862 -37.22 17.52 -18.65
N SER A 863 -38.25 18.34 -18.41
CA SER A 863 -39.65 18.01 -18.68
C SER A 863 -39.98 17.74 -20.15
N ASP A 864 -39.13 18.20 -21.09
CA ASP A 864 -39.27 18.00 -22.52
C ASP A 864 -38.13 17.16 -23.16
N ASN A 865 -37.20 16.64 -22.34
CA ASN A 865 -35.95 15.99 -22.76
C ASN A 865 -35.04 16.84 -23.67
N THR A 866 -35.07 18.18 -23.54
CA THR A 866 -34.13 19.11 -24.21
C THR A 866 -33.18 19.77 -23.21
N THR A 867 -31.99 20.17 -23.66
CA THR A 867 -31.01 20.94 -22.85
C THR A 867 -31.44 22.38 -22.55
N SER A 868 -32.64 22.79 -22.97
CA SER A 868 -33.29 24.08 -22.69
C SER A 868 -34.57 23.95 -21.85
N GLY A 869 -35.01 22.72 -21.56
CA GLY A 869 -36.23 22.46 -20.80
C GLY A 869 -36.06 22.70 -19.31
N GLN A 870 -37.18 22.82 -18.59
CA GLN A 870 -37.18 22.95 -17.14
C GLN A 870 -36.73 21.63 -16.48
N LEU A 871 -35.76 21.69 -15.56
CA LEU A 871 -35.31 20.51 -14.79
C LEU A 871 -36.47 19.96 -13.93
N SER A 872 -36.84 18.71 -14.18
CA SER A 872 -37.97 18.06 -13.51
C SER A 872 -37.56 16.97 -12.54
N GLU A 873 -36.41 16.32 -12.77
CA GLU A 873 -35.95 15.18 -11.97
C GLU A 873 -34.42 15.09 -11.95
N ILE A 874 -33.83 14.84 -10.77
CA ILE A 874 -32.44 14.41 -10.63
C ILE A 874 -32.44 12.94 -10.23
N ARG A 875 -31.97 12.06 -11.12
CA ARG A 875 -31.96 10.61 -10.96
C ARG A 875 -30.55 10.09 -10.71
N ARG A 876 -30.44 9.08 -9.84
CA ARG A 876 -29.19 8.41 -9.46
C ARG A 876 -29.18 6.97 -9.98
N LEU A 877 -28.06 6.51 -10.50
CA LEU A 877 -27.75 5.08 -10.69
C LEU A 877 -26.35 4.80 -10.12
N TYR A 878 -26.10 3.55 -9.79
CA TYR A 878 -24.75 3.06 -9.49
C TYR A 878 -24.40 1.93 -10.44
N ILE A 879 -23.11 1.70 -10.66
CA ILE A 879 -22.64 0.53 -11.41
C ILE A 879 -21.50 -0.11 -10.64
N GLN A 880 -21.63 -1.40 -10.34
CA GLN A 880 -20.60 -2.14 -9.65
C GLN A 880 -20.52 -3.55 -10.23
N ASN A 881 -19.29 -4.04 -10.44
CA ASN A 881 -19.03 -5.37 -11.03
C ASN A 881 -19.80 -5.61 -12.36
N GLY A 882 -19.93 -4.55 -13.17
CA GLY A 882 -20.63 -4.56 -14.46
C GLY A 882 -22.16 -4.52 -14.39
N GLN A 883 -22.76 -4.47 -13.20
CA GLN A 883 -24.22 -4.44 -13.01
C GLN A 883 -24.72 -3.05 -12.69
N VAL A 884 -25.77 -2.60 -13.38
CA VAL A 884 -26.48 -1.34 -13.08
C VAL A 884 -27.40 -1.55 -11.88
N ILE A 885 -27.20 -0.74 -10.85
CA ILE A 885 -27.95 -0.73 -9.61
C ILE A 885 -28.83 0.53 -9.63
N GLN A 886 -30.15 0.34 -9.74
CA GLN A 886 -31.14 1.41 -9.56
C GLN A 886 -31.08 1.96 -8.14
N ASN A 887 -31.35 3.26 -7.98
CA ASN A 887 -31.34 3.96 -6.69
C ASN A 887 -32.23 3.29 -5.63
N ALA A 888 -32.07 3.70 -4.37
CA ALA A 888 -32.94 3.24 -3.29
C ALA A 888 -34.39 3.71 -3.55
N ALA A 889 -35.32 2.76 -3.66
CA ALA A 889 -36.75 3.07 -3.59
C ALA A 889 -37.14 3.28 -2.11
N VAL A 890 -37.50 4.52 -1.77
CA VAL A 890 -37.77 4.97 -0.40
C VAL A 890 -39.19 5.53 -0.30
N THR A 891 -39.73 5.63 0.93
CA THR A 891 -41.07 6.21 1.13
C THR A 891 -40.94 7.66 1.59
N SER A 892 -41.43 8.60 0.78
CA SER A 892 -41.53 10.03 1.14
C SER A 892 -42.94 10.53 0.82
N GLY A 893 -43.53 11.33 1.71
CA GLY A 893 -44.89 11.87 1.54
C GLY A 893 -45.99 10.80 1.34
N GLY A 894 -45.76 9.56 1.78
CA GLY A 894 -46.67 8.43 1.54
C GLY A 894 -46.60 7.81 0.13
N LYS A 895 -45.69 8.28 -0.74
CA LYS A 895 -45.38 7.70 -2.05
C LYS A 895 -44.03 6.96 -2.00
N THR A 896 -43.87 5.93 -2.83
CA THR A 896 -42.54 5.37 -3.11
C THR A 896 -41.86 6.21 -4.20
N VAL A 897 -40.63 6.64 -3.94
CA VAL A 897 -39.81 7.49 -4.83
C VAL A 897 -38.36 6.99 -4.82
N ASP A 898 -37.63 7.21 -5.91
CA ASP A 898 -36.23 6.82 -6.09
C ASP A 898 -35.37 7.92 -6.74
N SER A 899 -35.91 9.13 -6.88
CA SER A 899 -35.25 10.30 -7.46
C SER A 899 -35.70 11.59 -6.80
N ILE A 900 -34.92 12.67 -6.99
CA ILE A 900 -35.26 14.00 -6.50
C ILE A 900 -36.18 14.66 -7.53
N THR A 901 -37.38 15.00 -7.09
CA THR A 901 -38.42 15.68 -7.87
C THR A 901 -39.03 16.79 -7.02
N LYS A 902 -39.81 17.68 -7.63
CA LYS A 902 -40.56 18.72 -6.90
C LYS A 902 -41.45 18.12 -5.80
N ASP A 903 -42.08 16.98 -6.07
CA ASP A 903 -42.89 16.21 -5.12
C ASP A 903 -42.06 15.60 -3.96
N PHE A 904 -40.83 15.17 -4.21
CA PHE A 904 -39.94 14.68 -3.15
C PHE A 904 -39.54 15.81 -2.19
N CYS A 905 -39.29 17.00 -2.73
CA CYS A 905 -38.92 18.20 -1.97
C CYS A 905 -40.12 18.96 -1.36
N SER A 906 -41.36 18.47 -1.48
CA SER A 906 -42.60 19.25 -1.31
C SER A 906 -43.04 19.48 0.15
N GLY A 907 -42.11 19.62 1.10
CA GLY A 907 -42.45 20.12 2.43
C GLY A 907 -42.94 21.57 2.34
N GLU A 908 -44.19 21.84 2.72
CA GLU A 908 -44.71 23.21 2.80
C GLU A 908 -43.83 24.05 3.74
N GLY A 909 -43.22 25.11 3.21
CA GLY A 909 -42.30 25.98 3.96
C GLY A 909 -40.80 25.64 3.87
N SER A 910 -40.39 24.64 3.09
CA SER A 910 -38.94 24.37 2.87
C SER A 910 -38.24 25.53 2.13
N ALA A 911 -36.99 25.82 2.51
CA ALA A 911 -36.17 26.84 1.88
C ALA A 911 -35.97 26.55 0.38
N PHE A 912 -35.80 25.27 0.02
CA PHE A 912 -35.74 24.77 -1.35
C PHE A 912 -36.85 25.34 -2.25
N ASN A 913 -38.12 25.15 -1.85
CA ASN A 913 -39.27 25.61 -2.65
C ASN A 913 -39.41 27.14 -2.64
N ARG A 914 -39.01 27.82 -1.55
CA ARG A 914 -38.97 29.29 -1.43
C ARG A 914 -37.99 29.91 -2.43
N LEU A 915 -36.89 29.22 -2.73
CA LEU A 915 -35.78 29.71 -3.57
C LEU A 915 -35.82 29.13 -5.01
N GLY A 916 -37.00 28.69 -5.49
CA GLY A 916 -37.21 28.23 -6.87
C GLY A 916 -36.96 26.74 -7.11
N GLY A 917 -36.40 26.02 -6.14
CA GLY A 917 -36.23 24.56 -6.18
C GLY A 917 -35.47 24.05 -7.41
N LEU A 918 -35.97 22.95 -8.00
CA LEU A 918 -35.36 22.34 -9.18
C LEU A 918 -35.35 23.25 -10.42
N GLU A 919 -36.29 24.20 -10.54
CA GLU A 919 -36.33 25.11 -11.68
C GLU A 919 -35.11 26.03 -11.70
N GLU A 920 -34.82 26.71 -10.58
CA GLU A 920 -33.66 27.60 -10.49
C GLU A 920 -32.32 26.82 -10.45
N MET A 921 -32.30 25.65 -9.81
CA MET A 921 -31.15 24.74 -9.90
C MET A 921 -30.87 24.33 -11.36
N GLY A 922 -31.94 24.10 -12.14
CA GLY A 922 -31.87 23.84 -13.57
C GLY A 922 -31.30 25.01 -14.38
N HIS A 923 -31.66 26.25 -14.02
CA HIS A 923 -31.07 27.43 -14.64
C HIS A 923 -29.56 27.51 -14.38
N ALA A 924 -29.08 27.24 -13.17
CA ALA A 924 -27.66 27.20 -12.85
C ALA A 924 -26.90 26.11 -13.64
N LEU A 925 -27.45 24.88 -13.65
CA LEU A 925 -26.92 23.76 -14.43
C LEU A 925 -26.94 24.01 -15.95
N GLY A 926 -27.83 24.86 -16.44
CA GLY A 926 -27.91 25.29 -17.84
C GLY A 926 -26.92 26.39 -18.21
N ARG A 927 -26.68 27.37 -17.31
CA ARG A 927 -25.64 28.39 -17.47
C ARG A 927 -24.25 27.73 -17.46
N GLY A 928 -24.05 26.79 -16.55
CA GLY A 928 -22.85 25.98 -16.38
C GLY A 928 -22.17 26.26 -15.05
N MET A 929 -21.64 25.22 -14.41
CA MET A 929 -21.07 25.27 -13.06
C MET A 929 -19.66 24.66 -13.01
N VAL A 930 -18.85 25.07 -12.04
CA VAL A 930 -17.46 24.58 -11.86
C VAL A 930 -17.46 23.30 -11.04
N LEU A 931 -16.76 22.28 -11.53
CA LEU A 931 -16.58 21.02 -10.80
C LEU A 931 -15.54 21.17 -9.67
N ALA A 932 -16.01 21.00 -8.43
CA ALA A 932 -15.20 20.95 -7.22
C ALA A 932 -15.09 19.51 -6.70
N LEU A 933 -13.91 19.15 -6.20
CA LEU A 933 -13.64 17.86 -5.54
C LEU A 933 -12.86 18.12 -4.25
N SER A 934 -13.26 17.53 -3.13
CA SER A 934 -12.60 17.73 -1.84
C SER A 934 -12.58 16.49 -0.96
N VAL A 935 -11.74 16.54 0.08
CA VAL A 935 -11.85 15.65 1.23
C VAL A 935 -11.72 16.48 2.51
N TRP A 936 -12.62 16.25 3.45
CA TRP A 936 -12.67 16.98 4.71
C TRP A 936 -13.32 16.19 5.84
N ASN A 937 -13.11 16.67 7.07
CA ASN A 937 -13.83 16.24 8.26
C ASN A 937 -14.37 17.47 9.02
N ASP A 938 -15.31 17.24 9.92
CA ASP A 938 -16.03 18.31 10.61
C ASP A 938 -15.73 18.26 12.11
N ALA A 939 -14.95 19.23 12.60
CA ALA A 939 -14.63 19.38 14.02
C ALA A 939 -15.79 19.91 14.88
N GLY A 940 -16.87 20.43 14.27
CA GLY A 940 -18.04 20.96 14.96
C GLY A 940 -19.10 19.90 15.23
N SER A 941 -19.51 19.14 14.21
CA SER A 941 -20.59 18.13 14.31
C SER A 941 -20.20 16.70 13.96
N PHE A 942 -18.92 16.41 13.70
CA PHE A 942 -18.40 15.06 13.44
C PHE A 942 -19.13 14.33 12.29
N MET A 943 -19.55 15.07 11.26
CA MET A 943 -20.39 14.62 10.13
C MET A 943 -21.70 13.91 10.52
N GLN A 944 -22.23 14.16 11.71
CA GLN A 944 -23.44 13.48 12.18
C GLN A 944 -24.68 13.75 11.32
N TRP A 945 -24.69 14.83 10.54
CA TRP A 945 -25.73 15.13 9.53
C TRP A 945 -25.67 14.20 8.30
N LEU A 946 -24.50 13.64 7.99
CA LEU A 946 -24.26 12.74 6.86
C LEU A 946 -24.36 11.26 7.28
N ASP A 947 -23.63 10.87 8.32
CA ASP A 947 -23.39 9.46 8.66
C ASP A 947 -23.84 9.03 10.07
N GLY A 948 -24.32 9.97 10.88
CA GLY A 948 -24.69 9.76 12.27
C GLY A 948 -26.19 9.60 12.49
N GLY A 949 -26.57 9.15 13.70
CA GLY A 949 -27.96 9.17 14.19
C GLY A 949 -28.99 8.53 13.25
N SER A 950 -29.81 9.35 12.60
CA SER A 950 -30.76 8.90 11.58
C SER A 950 -30.18 8.87 10.17
N ALA A 951 -29.16 9.67 9.86
CA ALA A 951 -28.57 9.83 8.54
C ALA A 951 -27.61 8.67 8.17
N GLY A 952 -26.99 8.02 9.15
CA GLY A 952 -26.15 6.85 8.90
C GLY A 952 -25.96 5.93 10.12
N PRO A 953 -25.07 4.92 10.01
CA PRO A 953 -24.84 3.92 11.04
C PRO A 953 -23.70 4.26 12.03
N CYS A 954 -23.10 5.46 11.95
CA CYS A 954 -21.98 5.87 12.80
C CYS A 954 -22.47 6.36 14.16
N SER A 955 -21.69 6.11 15.23
CA SER A 955 -21.99 6.69 16.55
C SER A 955 -21.57 8.15 16.66
N ALA A 956 -22.15 8.85 17.65
CA ALA A 956 -21.95 10.28 17.91
C ALA A 956 -20.51 10.72 18.24
N THR A 957 -19.56 9.78 18.36
CA THR A 957 -18.15 10.05 18.67
C THR A 957 -17.17 9.42 17.68
N GLU A 958 -17.64 8.64 16.70
CA GLU A 958 -16.77 7.98 15.73
C GLU A 958 -16.12 8.96 14.75
N GLY A 959 -16.77 10.10 14.48
CA GLY A 959 -16.32 11.11 13.53
C GLY A 959 -15.45 12.23 14.10
N ASP A 960 -14.94 12.11 15.33
CA ASP A 960 -14.02 13.08 15.94
C ASP A 960 -12.72 13.18 15.11
N PRO A 961 -12.35 14.35 14.54
CA PRO A 961 -11.14 14.53 13.75
C PRO A 961 -9.84 14.08 14.44
N ALA A 962 -9.74 14.22 15.77
CA ALA A 962 -8.56 13.77 16.52
C ALA A 962 -8.51 12.24 16.66
N LEU A 963 -9.67 11.57 16.65
CA LEU A 963 -9.77 10.12 16.60
C LEU A 963 -9.43 9.61 15.19
N ILE A 964 -9.95 10.27 14.15
CA ILE A 964 -9.69 9.93 12.74
C ILE A 964 -8.20 10.08 12.43
N GLU A 965 -7.58 11.21 12.76
CA GLU A 965 -6.16 11.48 12.53
C GLU A 965 -5.27 10.40 13.14
N LYS A 966 -5.63 9.95 14.35
CA LYS A 966 -4.87 8.96 15.11
C LYS A 966 -5.04 7.52 14.63
N LEU A 967 -6.22 7.16 14.12
CA LEU A 967 -6.56 5.77 13.75
C LEU A 967 -6.49 5.51 12.24
N TYR A 968 -6.75 6.53 11.43
CA TYR A 968 -6.85 6.46 9.97
C TYR A 968 -6.08 7.62 9.29
N PRO A 969 -4.78 7.83 9.63
CA PRO A 969 -3.96 8.91 9.06
C PRO A 969 -3.71 8.77 7.55
N ASP A 970 -4.10 7.67 6.94
CA ASP A 970 -4.02 7.38 5.50
C ASP A 970 -5.36 7.55 4.77
N THR A 971 -6.43 8.01 5.46
CA THR A 971 -7.76 8.19 4.86
C THR A 971 -7.74 9.15 3.67
N HIS A 972 -8.31 8.68 2.56
CA HIS A 972 -8.31 9.34 1.26
C HIS A 972 -9.50 8.90 0.40
N VAL A 973 -9.86 9.73 -0.57
CA VAL A 973 -10.82 9.41 -1.62
C VAL A 973 -10.12 9.35 -2.97
N LYS A 974 -10.58 8.46 -3.86
CA LYS A 974 -10.18 8.49 -5.28
C LYS A 974 -11.40 8.74 -6.15
N PHE A 975 -11.30 9.74 -7.03
CA PHE A 975 -12.26 10.01 -8.09
C PHE A 975 -11.60 9.70 -9.42
N SER A 976 -12.26 8.96 -10.30
CA SER A 976 -11.68 8.52 -11.57
C SER A 976 -12.69 8.42 -12.70
N LYS A 977 -12.21 8.35 -13.96
CA LYS A 977 -13.04 8.20 -15.16
C LYS A 977 -14.22 9.19 -15.23
N ILE A 978 -13.96 10.46 -14.91
CA ILE A 978 -14.99 11.51 -14.93
C ILE A 978 -15.48 11.73 -16.38
N ARG A 979 -16.80 11.67 -16.56
CA ARG A 979 -17.52 11.72 -17.84
C ARG A 979 -18.76 12.58 -17.71
N TRP A 980 -19.10 13.35 -18.74
CA TRP A 980 -20.41 13.99 -18.87
C TRP A 980 -20.89 13.99 -20.32
N GLY A 981 -22.20 13.96 -20.53
CA GLY A 981 -22.75 13.92 -21.89
C GLY A 981 -24.25 13.62 -21.96
N ASP A 982 -24.71 13.24 -23.15
CA ASP A 982 -26.11 12.84 -23.38
C ASP A 982 -26.56 11.73 -22.43
N ILE A 983 -27.84 11.74 -22.03
CA ILE A 983 -28.45 10.74 -21.15
C ILE A 983 -28.24 9.31 -21.69
N GLY A 984 -27.61 8.44 -20.90
CA GLY A 984 -27.26 7.06 -21.25
C GLY A 984 -25.96 6.87 -22.04
N SER A 985 -25.21 7.94 -22.36
CA SER A 985 -23.99 7.89 -23.17
C SER A 985 -22.68 7.72 -22.41
N THR A 986 -22.63 7.90 -21.08
CA THR A 986 -21.36 7.89 -20.32
C THR A 986 -20.95 6.50 -19.84
N TYR A 987 -21.91 5.58 -19.72
CA TYR A 987 -21.74 4.31 -19.01
C TYR A 987 -22.14 3.06 -19.82
N ARG A 988 -22.79 3.23 -20.97
CA ARG A 988 -23.19 2.13 -21.86
C ARG A 988 -22.20 2.03 -23.03
N HIS A 989 -21.19 1.19 -22.88
CA HIS A 989 -20.14 0.93 -23.89
C HIS A 989 -19.82 -0.55 -24.00
#